data_AF-Q9NS39-F1
#
_entry.id   AF-Q9NS39-F1
#
_cell.length_a   1.000
_cell.length_b   1.000
_cell.length_c   1.000
_cell.angle_alpha   90.00
_cell.angle_beta   90.00
_cell.angle_gamma   90.00
#
_symmetry.space_group_name_H-M   'P 1'
#
loop_
_entity.id
_entity.type
_entity.pdbx_description
1 polymer ?
#
loop_
_entity_poly.entity_id
_entity_poly.type
_entity_poly.pdbx_seq_one_letter_code
_entity_poly.pdbx_strand_id
1 'polypeptide(L)'
;MASVLGSGRGSGGLSSQLKCKSKRRRRRRSKRKDKVSILSTFLAPFKHLSPGITNTEDDDTLSTSSAEVKENRNVGNLAARPPPSGDRARGGAPGAKRKRPLEEGNGGHLCKLQLVWKKLSWSVAPKNALVQLHELRPGLQYRTVSQTGPVHAPVFAVAVEVNGLTFEGTGPTKKKAKMRAAELALRSFVQFPNACQAHLAMGGGPGPGTDFTSDQADFPDTLFQEFEPPAPRPGLAGGRPGDAALLSAAYGRRRLLCRALDLVGPTPATPAAPGERNPVVLLNRLRAGLRYVCLAEPAERRARSFVMAVSVDGRTFEGSGRSKKLARGQAAQAALQELFDIQMPGHAPGRARRTPMPQEFADSISQLVTQKFREVTTDLTPMHARHKALAGIVMTKGLDARQAQVVALSSGTKCISGEHLSDQGLVVNDCHAEVVARRAFLHFLYTQLELHLSKRREDSERSIFVRLKEGGYRLRENILFHLYVSTSPCGDARLHSPYEITTDLHSSKHLVRKFRGHLRTKIESGEGTVPVRGPSAVQTWDGVLLGEQLITMSCTDKIARWNVLGLQGALLSHFVEPVYLQSIVVGSLHHTGHLARVMSHRMEGVGQLPASYRHNRPLLSGVSDAEARQPGKSPPFSMNWVVGSADLEIINATTGRRSCGGPSRLCKHVLSARWARLYGRLSTRTPSPGDTPSMYCEAKLGAHTYQSVKQQLFKAFQKAGLGTWVRKPPEQQQFLLTL
;
A
#
# COMPACT_ATOMS: atom_id res chain seq x y z
N MET A 1 -16.78 23.42 -54.73
CA MET A 1 -17.38 23.58 -56.07
C MET A 1 -18.66 22.75 -56.08
N ALA A 2 -19.81 23.42 -56.03
CA ALA A 2 -21.12 22.79 -55.92
C ALA A 2 -21.68 22.38 -57.29
N SER A 3 -22.68 21.49 -57.22
CA SER A 3 -23.70 21.14 -58.23
C SER A 3 -23.40 19.89 -59.07
N VAL A 4 -24.27 18.88 -59.00
CA VAL A 4 -25.38 18.66 -59.94
C VAL A 4 -26.32 17.57 -59.38
N LEU A 5 -27.61 17.77 -59.64
CA LEU A 5 -28.81 17.09 -59.15
C LEU A 5 -29.10 15.76 -59.86
N GLY A 6 -29.83 14.86 -59.18
CA GLY A 6 -30.51 13.72 -59.79
C GLY A 6 -31.66 13.24 -58.90
N SER A 7 -32.89 13.58 -59.29
CA SER A 7 -34.15 13.26 -58.61
C SER A 7 -34.75 11.96 -59.17
N GLY A 8 -35.36 11.14 -58.31
CA GLY A 8 -36.14 9.96 -58.69
C GLY A 8 -37.06 9.52 -57.55
N ARG A 9 -38.35 9.87 -57.66
CA ARG A 9 -39.44 9.54 -56.73
C ARG A 9 -39.84 8.05 -56.84
N GLY A 10 -40.15 7.44 -55.71
CA GLY A 10 -40.89 6.18 -55.60
C GLY A 10 -41.71 6.16 -54.29
N SER A 11 -43.03 6.29 -54.43
CA SER A 11 -44.03 6.34 -53.36
C SER A 11 -44.47 4.93 -52.93
N GLY A 12 -44.74 4.73 -51.63
CA GLY A 12 -45.42 3.54 -51.12
C GLY A 12 -45.44 3.52 -49.59
N GLY A 13 -46.45 4.14 -48.98
CA GLY A 13 -46.66 4.12 -47.53
C GLY A 13 -47.35 2.86 -47.03
N LEU A 14 -47.28 2.61 -45.72
CA LEU A 14 -48.37 2.08 -44.86
C LEU A 14 -47.94 2.10 -43.37
N SER A 15 -48.54 3.05 -42.63
CA SER A 15 -49.03 3.01 -41.24
C SER A 15 -48.48 1.97 -40.23
N SER A 16 -47.90 2.45 -39.11
CA SER A 16 -48.47 2.21 -37.76
C SER A 16 -47.80 3.03 -36.63
N GLN A 17 -48.62 3.83 -35.96
CA GLN A 17 -48.68 4.20 -34.53
C GLN A 17 -47.40 4.58 -33.74
N LEU A 18 -47.21 5.87 -33.40
CA LEU A 18 -47.68 6.59 -32.20
C LEU A 18 -46.95 6.26 -30.87
N LYS A 19 -46.07 7.17 -30.41
CA LYS A 19 -46.29 8.05 -29.24
C LYS A 19 -45.00 8.74 -28.77
N CYS A 20 -44.95 10.06 -28.97
CA CYS A 20 -44.11 10.97 -28.20
C CYS A 20 -44.79 11.23 -26.83
N LYS A 21 -44.04 11.18 -25.73
CA LYS A 21 -44.49 11.66 -24.41
C LYS A 21 -43.43 12.58 -23.81
N SER A 22 -43.70 13.88 -23.84
CA SER A 22 -43.10 14.83 -22.91
C SER A 22 -43.71 14.61 -21.52
N LYS A 23 -42.89 14.63 -20.47
CA LYS A 23 -43.37 14.62 -19.07
C LYS A 23 -42.82 15.84 -18.34
N ARG A 24 -43.72 16.79 -18.16
CA ARG A 24 -43.61 18.01 -17.35
C ARG A 24 -43.98 17.68 -15.90
N ARG A 25 -43.32 18.37 -14.96
CA ARG A 25 -43.69 18.61 -13.54
C ARG A 25 -43.70 17.41 -12.56
N ARG A 26 -42.85 17.51 -11.54
CA ARG A 26 -43.30 17.70 -10.14
C ARG A 26 -42.19 18.33 -9.28
N ARG A 27 -42.45 19.55 -8.80
CA ARG A 27 -41.73 20.18 -7.69
C ARG A 27 -42.03 19.39 -6.41
N ARG A 28 -41.01 19.04 -5.62
CA ARG A 28 -41.17 18.75 -4.19
C ARG A 28 -40.53 19.88 -3.39
N ARG A 29 -41.38 20.59 -2.65
CA ARG A 29 -41.05 21.55 -1.60
C ARG A 29 -41.29 20.79 -0.30
N SER A 30 -40.29 20.65 0.57
CA SER A 30 -40.48 20.06 1.91
C SER A 30 -39.49 20.67 2.90
N LYS A 31 -40.06 21.59 3.69
CA LYS A 31 -39.78 21.96 5.08
C LYS A 31 -38.34 22.26 5.53
N ARG A 32 -38.16 23.55 5.84
CA ARG A 32 -37.25 24.16 6.82
C ARG A 32 -37.06 23.30 8.08
N LYS A 33 -35.82 23.25 8.57
CA LYS A 33 -35.52 23.32 10.00
C LYS A 33 -34.23 24.12 10.15
N ASP A 34 -34.38 25.36 10.61
CA ASP A 34 -33.31 26.25 11.02
C ASP A 34 -32.59 25.66 12.24
N LYS A 35 -31.27 25.77 12.28
CA LYS A 35 -30.50 25.93 13.52
C LYS A 35 -29.22 26.71 13.19
N VAL A 36 -29.24 27.94 13.69
CA VAL A 36 -28.18 28.96 13.64
C VAL A 36 -27.38 28.88 14.94
N SER A 37 -26.11 29.28 14.83
CA SER A 37 -25.22 29.77 15.89
C SER A 37 -24.53 28.76 16.83
N ILE A 38 -23.20 28.89 16.88
CA ILE A 38 -22.34 29.20 18.04
C ILE A 38 -20.93 28.71 17.64
N LEU A 39 -20.13 29.58 17.02
CA LEU A 39 -19.05 30.35 17.67
C LEU A 39 -17.94 29.47 18.26
N SER A 40 -16.76 29.66 17.68
CA SER A 40 -15.43 29.61 18.29
C SER A 40 -15.40 29.46 19.81
N THR A 41 -14.67 28.48 20.35
CA THR A 41 -13.68 28.71 21.42
C THR A 41 -12.91 27.46 21.88
N PHE A 42 -11.64 27.71 22.21
CA PHE A 42 -10.76 27.07 23.20
C PHE A 42 -10.46 25.56 23.07
N LEU A 43 -9.20 25.14 22.84
CA LEU A 43 -8.08 25.08 23.79
C LEU A 43 -8.42 24.40 25.15
N ALA A 44 -7.70 23.31 25.40
CA ALA A 44 -7.42 22.61 26.66
C ALA A 44 -8.42 21.54 27.18
N PRO A 45 -7.90 20.48 27.86
CA PRO A 45 -8.61 19.22 28.07
C PRO A 45 -9.02 18.97 29.54
N PHE A 46 -9.77 17.87 29.74
CA PHE A 46 -10.00 17.06 30.96
C PHE A 46 -11.45 17.00 31.48
N LYS A 47 -11.77 15.76 31.88
CA LYS A 47 -12.74 15.27 32.88
C LYS A 47 -14.05 14.67 32.36
N HIS A 48 -14.18 13.39 32.75
CA HIS A 48 -15.32 12.48 32.66
C HIS A 48 -16.61 13.09 33.20
N LEU A 49 -17.72 12.83 32.52
CA LEU A 49 -19.05 12.59 33.12
C LEU A 49 -19.89 11.76 32.12
N SER A 50 -20.39 10.61 32.58
CA SER A 50 -21.40 9.79 31.91
C SER A 50 -22.80 10.25 32.36
N PRO A 51 -23.82 10.15 31.49
CA PRO A 51 -25.10 9.66 32.02
C PRO A 51 -25.90 8.79 31.04
N GLY A 52 -26.68 7.89 31.64
CA GLY A 52 -28.06 7.63 31.20
C GLY A 52 -28.29 6.38 30.37
N ILE A 53 -28.70 5.31 31.05
CA ILE A 53 -29.22 4.05 30.50
C ILE A 53 -30.68 4.26 30.06
N THR A 54 -31.05 3.75 28.89
CA THR A 54 -32.45 3.40 28.56
C THR A 54 -32.44 2.04 27.84
N ASN A 55 -33.07 1.06 28.48
CA ASN A 55 -33.23 -0.32 28.04
C ASN A 55 -34.12 -0.40 26.79
N THR A 56 -33.75 -1.27 25.84
CA THR A 56 -34.69 -1.97 24.95
C THR A 56 -34.08 -3.32 24.64
N GLU A 57 -34.93 -4.33 24.79
CA GLU A 57 -34.65 -5.75 25.01
C GLU A 57 -34.25 -6.52 23.74
N ASP A 58 -33.54 -7.62 23.96
CA ASP A 58 -33.52 -8.91 23.24
C ASP A 58 -33.33 -8.97 21.71
N ASP A 59 -32.24 -9.64 21.28
CA ASP A 59 -32.35 -10.89 20.49
C ASP A 59 -30.96 -11.58 20.37
N ASP A 60 -30.81 -12.73 21.04
CA ASP A 60 -29.65 -13.61 20.98
C ASP A 60 -29.72 -14.50 19.72
N THR A 61 -28.80 -14.32 18.77
CA THR A 61 -28.59 -15.30 17.68
C THR A 61 -27.13 -15.68 17.52
N LEU A 62 -26.66 -16.59 18.40
CA LEU A 62 -25.44 -17.36 18.20
C LEU A 62 -25.73 -18.55 17.27
N SER A 63 -25.48 -18.38 15.98
CA SER A 63 -25.40 -19.51 15.03
C SER A 63 -24.07 -20.25 15.17
N THR A 64 -24.12 -21.42 15.79
CA THR A 64 -23.10 -22.48 15.72
C THR A 64 -23.15 -23.18 14.36
N SER A 65 -22.02 -23.31 13.67
CA SER A 65 -21.86 -24.30 12.60
C SER A 65 -20.63 -25.17 12.88
N SER A 66 -20.91 -26.40 13.28
CA SER A 66 -20.01 -27.53 13.49
C SER A 66 -19.27 -27.93 12.21
N ALA A 67 -17.97 -28.23 12.33
CA ALA A 67 -17.28 -29.24 11.52
C ALA A 67 -15.97 -29.64 12.21
N GLU A 68 -15.99 -30.86 12.77
CA GLU A 68 -14.91 -31.85 12.87
C GLU A 68 -13.54 -31.43 13.44
N VAL A 69 -13.31 -31.78 14.72
CA VAL A 69 -12.00 -32.10 15.26
C VAL A 69 -12.00 -33.60 15.57
N LYS A 70 -11.23 -34.38 14.80
CA LYS A 70 -10.99 -35.80 15.02
C LYS A 70 -9.84 -35.95 16.02
N GLU A 71 -10.16 -36.52 17.18
CA GLU A 71 -9.21 -36.86 18.24
C GLU A 71 -8.76 -38.31 18.08
N ASN A 72 -7.48 -38.57 18.35
CA ASN A 72 -6.82 -39.87 18.22
C ASN A 72 -7.36 -40.87 19.26
N ARG A 73 -7.73 -42.08 18.82
CA ARG A 73 -7.63 -43.29 19.65
C ARG A 73 -7.05 -44.45 18.84
N ASN A 74 -6.19 -45.17 19.56
CA ASN A 74 -5.23 -46.16 19.14
C ASN A 74 -5.86 -47.57 19.10
N VAL A 75 -5.08 -48.53 18.58
CA VAL A 75 -5.13 -50.00 18.74
C VAL A 75 -5.97 -50.83 17.73
N GLY A 76 -5.27 -51.65 16.92
CA GLY A 76 -5.61 -53.07 16.75
C GLY A 76 -5.99 -53.61 15.35
N ASN A 77 -5.02 -54.23 14.68
CA ASN A 77 -5.09 -55.47 13.86
C ASN A 77 -5.75 -55.56 12.46
N LEU A 78 -4.86 -55.89 11.50
CA LEU A 78 -4.91 -56.97 10.49
C LEU A 78 -5.71 -56.84 9.16
N ALA A 79 -4.93 -56.67 8.09
CA ALA A 79 -4.85 -57.49 6.86
C ALA A 79 -5.92 -57.43 5.74
N ALA A 80 -5.46 -56.88 4.60
CA ALA A 80 -5.41 -57.48 3.24
C ALA A 80 -6.61 -57.44 2.25
N ARG A 81 -6.37 -56.67 1.16
CA ARG A 81 -6.50 -57.02 -0.29
C ARG A 81 -7.64 -56.33 -1.13
N PRO A 82 -7.32 -55.68 -2.29
CA PRO A 82 -8.26 -54.94 -3.18
C PRO A 82 -8.59 -55.69 -4.53
N PRO A 83 -9.44 -55.14 -5.45
CA PRO A 83 -10.43 -55.86 -6.29
C PRO A 83 -10.07 -55.95 -7.80
N PRO A 84 -10.97 -56.41 -8.70
CA PRO A 84 -11.13 -55.68 -9.99
C PRO A 84 -12.50 -55.74 -10.73
N SER A 85 -12.69 -54.73 -11.62
CA SER A 85 -13.24 -54.71 -13.01
C SER A 85 -14.62 -55.29 -13.41
N GLY A 86 -15.39 -54.51 -14.19
CA GLY A 86 -16.42 -55.06 -15.10
C GLY A 86 -17.51 -54.10 -15.63
N ASP A 87 -17.18 -53.32 -16.67
CA ASP A 87 -17.95 -53.11 -17.93
C ASP A 87 -19.50 -53.10 -18.01
N ARG A 88 -20.06 -51.99 -18.54
CA ARG A 88 -20.91 -51.85 -19.76
C ARG A 88 -21.97 -50.74 -19.71
N ALA A 89 -22.19 -50.17 -20.89
CA ALA A 89 -22.86 -48.92 -21.21
C ALA A 89 -24.38 -49.02 -21.43
N ARG A 90 -25.12 -47.93 -21.18
CA ARG A 90 -26.25 -47.49 -22.03
C ARG A 90 -26.62 -46.03 -21.75
N GLY A 91 -26.82 -45.26 -22.83
CA GLY A 91 -27.04 -43.81 -22.80
C GLY A 91 -28.47 -43.38 -22.45
N GLY A 92 -28.58 -42.09 -22.11
CA GLY A 92 -29.83 -41.36 -21.93
C GLY A 92 -29.55 -39.92 -21.48
N ALA A 93 -29.67 -38.96 -22.40
CA ALA A 93 -29.55 -37.51 -22.16
C ALA A 93 -30.97 -36.89 -21.95
N PRO A 94 -31.11 -35.58 -21.64
CA PRO A 94 -31.05 -35.05 -20.28
C PRO A 94 -32.37 -34.37 -19.84
N GLY A 95 -32.72 -34.50 -18.56
CA GLY A 95 -33.90 -33.88 -17.96
C GLY A 95 -33.62 -32.46 -17.42
N ALA A 96 -34.36 -31.48 -17.96
CA ALA A 96 -34.31 -30.07 -17.61
C ALA A 96 -34.73 -29.78 -16.15
N LYS A 97 -33.86 -29.12 -15.37
CA LYS A 97 -34.23 -28.46 -14.12
C LYS A 97 -34.52 -26.98 -14.37
N ARG A 98 -35.82 -26.64 -14.42
CA ARG A 98 -36.37 -25.28 -14.36
C ARG A 98 -35.77 -24.51 -13.18
N LYS A 99 -35.09 -23.39 -13.44
CA LYS A 99 -34.89 -22.31 -12.47
C LYS A 99 -35.88 -21.19 -12.80
N ARG A 100 -36.65 -20.77 -11.79
CA ARG A 100 -37.61 -19.66 -11.85
C ARG A 100 -36.88 -18.33 -12.12
N PRO A 101 -37.43 -17.43 -12.94
CA PRO A 101 -36.99 -16.04 -13.01
C PRO A 101 -37.48 -15.31 -11.74
N LEU A 102 -36.58 -14.63 -11.03
CA LEU A 102 -36.91 -13.75 -9.92
C LEU A 102 -36.69 -12.30 -10.36
N GLU A 103 -37.69 -11.48 -10.04
CA GLU A 103 -37.88 -10.07 -10.37
C GLU A 103 -36.65 -9.17 -10.28
N GLU A 104 -36.57 -8.24 -11.22
CA GLU A 104 -35.71 -7.06 -11.17
C GLU A 104 -36.13 -6.14 -10.02
N GLY A 105 -35.33 -6.14 -8.96
CA GLY A 105 -35.45 -5.18 -7.88
C GLY A 105 -34.30 -5.32 -6.92
N ASN A 106 -33.16 -4.67 -7.16
CA ASN A 106 -32.37 -4.16 -6.05
C ASN A 106 -31.36 -3.10 -6.47
N GLY A 107 -31.36 -1.99 -5.72
CA GLY A 107 -30.34 -0.97 -5.82
C GLY A 107 -28.96 -1.55 -5.52
N GLY A 108 -27.98 -1.20 -6.34
CA GLY A 108 -26.58 -1.49 -6.09
C GLY A 108 -26.11 -0.76 -4.84
N HIS A 109 -26.14 -1.45 -3.70
CA HIS A 109 -25.58 -1.00 -2.45
C HIS A 109 -24.07 -0.81 -2.62
N LEU A 110 -23.63 0.43 -2.75
CA LEU A 110 -22.22 0.82 -2.66
C LEU A 110 -21.75 0.51 -1.24
N CYS A 111 -20.95 -0.55 -1.13
CA CYS A 111 -20.29 -0.96 0.11
C CYS A 111 -19.30 0.15 0.53
N LYS A 112 -19.66 0.90 1.57
CA LYS A 112 -18.78 1.86 2.24
C LYS A 112 -17.64 1.08 2.91
N LEU A 113 -16.39 1.42 2.60
CA LEU A 113 -15.25 1.15 3.48
C LEU A 113 -15.53 1.89 4.79
N GLN A 114 -16.14 1.20 5.74
CA GLN A 114 -16.32 1.73 7.08
C GLN A 114 -14.99 1.55 7.80
N LEU A 115 -14.14 2.59 7.73
CA LEU A 115 -13.05 2.82 8.67
C LEU A 115 -13.71 2.99 10.05
N VAL A 116 -14.00 1.87 10.71
CA VAL A 116 -14.46 1.89 12.09
C VAL A 116 -13.24 2.19 12.93
N TRP A 117 -13.04 3.48 13.21
CA TRP A 117 -12.15 3.96 14.26
C TRP A 117 -12.78 3.56 15.59
N LYS A 118 -12.68 2.27 15.95
CA LYS A 118 -12.99 1.85 17.32
C LYS A 118 -11.93 2.50 18.19
N LYS A 119 -12.38 3.43 19.05
CA LYS A 119 -11.63 4.02 20.16
C LYS A 119 -11.15 2.87 21.04
N LEU A 120 -10.04 2.25 20.68
CA LEU A 120 -9.55 1.02 21.29
C LEU A 120 -8.83 1.40 22.58
N SER A 121 -9.61 1.43 23.66
CA SER A 121 -9.09 1.32 25.00
C SER A 121 -8.27 0.03 25.09
N TRP A 122 -7.04 0.15 25.59
CA TRP A 122 -6.17 -1.00 25.81
C TRP A 122 -6.62 -1.77 27.06
N SER A 123 -7.67 -2.59 26.95
CA SER A 123 -8.16 -3.47 28.03
C SER A 123 -7.91 -4.95 27.72
N VAL A 124 -7.49 -5.70 28.73
CA VAL A 124 -7.20 -7.14 28.68
C VAL A 124 -8.54 -7.90 28.72
N ALA A 125 -8.81 -8.78 27.76
CA ALA A 125 -9.98 -9.65 27.81
C ALA A 125 -9.78 -10.74 28.89
N PRO A 126 -10.78 -11.04 29.73
CA PRO A 126 -10.69 -12.06 30.78
C PRO A 126 -10.43 -13.46 30.20
N LYS A 127 -9.59 -14.26 30.86
CA LYS A 127 -9.29 -15.64 30.45
C LYS A 127 -10.47 -16.55 30.77
N ASN A 128 -10.70 -17.59 29.95
CA ASN A 128 -11.74 -18.60 30.21
C ASN A 128 -11.30 -19.50 31.38
N ALA A 129 -12.22 -19.89 32.26
CA ALA A 129 -11.98 -20.78 33.41
C ALA A 129 -11.19 -22.05 33.04
N LEU A 130 -11.45 -22.65 31.88
CA LEU A 130 -10.71 -23.82 31.40
C LEU A 130 -9.22 -23.51 31.13
N VAL A 131 -8.94 -22.34 30.56
CA VAL A 131 -7.55 -21.89 30.28
C VAL A 131 -6.86 -21.59 31.60
N GLN A 132 -7.54 -20.92 32.52
CA GLN A 132 -6.97 -20.55 33.81
C GLN A 132 -6.68 -21.77 34.68
N LEU A 133 -7.58 -22.77 34.70
CA LEU A 133 -7.34 -24.02 35.41
C LEU A 133 -6.22 -24.86 34.78
N HIS A 134 -6.11 -24.89 33.44
CA HIS A 134 -4.99 -25.55 32.76
C HIS A 134 -3.65 -24.84 33.03
N GLU A 135 -3.63 -23.50 33.08
CA GLU A 135 -2.43 -22.73 33.42
C GLU A 135 -1.95 -23.02 34.85
N LEU A 136 -2.88 -23.21 35.80
CA LEU A 136 -2.55 -23.60 37.18
C LEU A 136 -2.09 -25.06 37.28
N ARG A 137 -2.72 -25.97 36.53
CA ARG A 137 -2.35 -27.39 36.52
C ARG A 137 -2.51 -28.01 35.12
N PRO A 138 -1.43 -28.08 34.34
CA PRO A 138 -1.42 -28.80 33.07
C PRO A 138 -1.72 -30.29 33.29
N GLY A 139 -2.42 -30.93 32.36
CA GLY A 139 -2.66 -32.38 32.38
C GLY A 139 -3.91 -32.86 33.15
N LEU A 140 -4.80 -31.95 33.57
CA LEU A 140 -6.08 -32.31 34.20
C LEU A 140 -7.00 -33.14 33.29
N GLN A 141 -7.51 -34.25 33.82
CA GLN A 141 -8.46 -35.12 33.11
C GLN A 141 -9.90 -34.71 33.41
N TYR A 142 -10.66 -34.42 32.37
CA TYR A 142 -12.11 -34.18 32.45
C TYR A 142 -12.86 -35.44 32.02
N ARG A 143 -13.70 -36.00 32.89
CA ARG A 143 -14.48 -37.22 32.63
C ARG A 143 -15.97 -36.88 32.57
N THR A 144 -16.68 -37.36 31.55
CA THR A 144 -18.14 -37.17 31.46
C THR A 144 -18.81 -38.17 32.39
N VAL A 145 -19.54 -37.69 33.41
CA VAL A 145 -20.19 -38.51 34.44
C VAL A 145 -21.52 -39.05 33.94
N SER A 146 -22.33 -38.18 33.32
CA SER A 146 -23.64 -38.56 32.81
C SER A 146 -24.08 -37.70 31.63
N GLN A 147 -25.02 -38.24 30.85
CA GLN A 147 -25.76 -37.52 29.83
C GLN A 147 -27.24 -37.87 30.03
N THR A 148 -28.02 -36.90 30.49
CA THR A 148 -29.45 -37.03 30.76
C THR A 148 -30.25 -36.04 29.90
N GLY A 149 -31.57 -36.10 29.94
CA GLY A 149 -32.46 -35.21 29.17
C GLY A 149 -32.73 -35.70 27.74
N PRO A 150 -33.80 -35.17 27.11
CA PRO A 150 -34.20 -35.58 25.77
C PRO A 150 -33.16 -35.14 24.72
N VAL A 151 -33.16 -35.78 23.55
CA VAL A 151 -32.17 -35.51 22.48
C VAL A 151 -32.15 -34.04 22.03
N HIS A 152 -33.27 -33.33 22.15
CA HIS A 152 -33.39 -31.90 21.84
C HIS A 152 -32.92 -30.95 22.97
N ALA A 153 -32.72 -31.45 24.19
CA ALA A 153 -32.25 -30.69 25.35
C ALA A 153 -31.38 -31.57 26.28
N PRO A 154 -30.22 -32.08 25.82
CA PRO A 154 -29.37 -32.94 26.63
C PRO A 154 -28.68 -32.15 27.74
N VAL A 155 -28.61 -32.71 28.93
CA VAL A 155 -27.84 -32.22 30.07
C VAL A 155 -26.62 -33.12 30.22
N PHE A 156 -25.42 -32.56 30.10
CA PHE A 156 -24.17 -33.26 30.31
C PHE A 156 -23.62 -32.90 31.67
N ALA A 157 -23.19 -33.91 32.44
CA ALA A 157 -22.42 -33.72 33.66
C ALA A 157 -20.97 -34.13 33.43
N VAL A 158 -20.02 -33.27 33.79
CA VAL A 158 -18.58 -33.50 33.62
C VAL A 158 -17.86 -33.24 34.93
N ALA A 159 -17.08 -34.21 35.37
CA ALA A 159 -16.22 -34.12 36.54
C ALA A 159 -14.77 -33.82 36.15
N VAL A 160 -14.11 -33.00 36.96
CA VAL A 160 -12.65 -32.78 36.93
C VAL A 160 -12.07 -33.06 38.30
N GLU A 161 -11.00 -33.84 38.35
CA GLU A 161 -10.34 -34.19 39.60
C GLU A 161 -9.12 -33.28 39.80
N VAL A 162 -9.14 -32.43 40.83
CA VAL A 162 -8.08 -31.47 41.12
C VAL A 162 -7.72 -31.57 42.61
N ASN A 163 -6.45 -31.87 42.93
CA ASN A 163 -5.97 -32.13 44.31
C ASN A 163 -6.74 -33.24 45.07
N GLY A 164 -7.22 -34.27 44.38
CA GLY A 164 -8.01 -35.35 45.00
C GLY A 164 -9.47 -34.95 45.32
N LEU A 165 -9.87 -33.72 45.02
CA LEU A 165 -11.28 -33.30 45.07
C LEU A 165 -11.87 -33.40 43.66
N THR A 166 -13.05 -33.98 43.56
CA THR A 166 -13.77 -34.14 42.30
C THR A 166 -14.83 -33.06 42.18
N PHE A 167 -14.72 -32.19 41.17
CA PHE A 167 -15.68 -31.11 40.91
C PHE A 167 -16.54 -31.46 39.71
N GLU A 168 -17.85 -31.59 39.93
CA GLU A 168 -18.82 -31.92 38.89
C GLU A 168 -19.55 -30.66 38.40
N GLY A 169 -19.50 -30.40 37.10
CA GLY A 169 -20.21 -29.32 36.44
C GLY A 169 -21.21 -29.84 35.43
N THR A 170 -22.44 -29.32 35.48
CA THR A 170 -23.51 -29.65 34.53
C THR A 170 -23.68 -28.56 33.47
N GLY A 171 -24.16 -28.93 32.28
CA GLY A 171 -24.52 -27.97 31.25
C GLY A 171 -25.14 -28.59 29.99
N PRO A 172 -25.79 -27.78 29.15
CA PRO A 172 -26.46 -28.25 27.92
C PRO A 172 -25.51 -28.80 26.85
N THR A 173 -24.21 -28.56 27.01
CA THR A 173 -23.16 -29.12 26.15
C THR A 173 -21.99 -29.56 27.00
N LYS A 174 -21.25 -30.60 26.56
CA LYS A 174 -20.01 -31.04 27.22
C LYS A 174 -19.02 -29.90 27.46
N LYS A 175 -18.99 -28.88 26.58
CA LYS A 175 -18.13 -27.70 26.72
C LYS A 175 -18.57 -26.80 27.88
N LYS A 176 -19.87 -26.54 28.04
CA LYS A 176 -20.41 -25.71 29.12
C LYS A 176 -20.32 -26.45 30.47
N ALA A 177 -20.57 -27.76 30.47
CA ALA A 177 -20.36 -28.63 31.62
C ALA A 177 -18.88 -28.63 32.10
N LYS A 178 -17.92 -28.81 31.18
CA LYS A 178 -16.47 -28.69 31.47
C LYS A 178 -16.10 -27.32 32.04
N MET A 179 -16.66 -26.25 31.48
CA MET A 179 -16.40 -24.89 31.94
C MET A 179 -16.96 -24.65 33.34
N ARG A 180 -18.18 -25.13 33.65
CA ARG A 180 -18.75 -25.11 35.01
C ARG A 180 -17.95 -25.95 36.01
N ALA A 181 -17.46 -27.12 35.59
CA ALA A 181 -16.59 -27.96 36.42
C ALA A 181 -15.27 -27.25 36.74
N ALA A 182 -14.68 -26.56 35.74
CA ALA A 182 -13.49 -25.76 35.93
C ALA A 182 -13.74 -24.52 36.81
N GLU A 183 -14.91 -23.87 36.70
CA GLU A 183 -15.31 -22.78 37.58
C GLU A 183 -15.44 -23.24 39.04
N LEU A 184 -16.05 -24.41 39.29
CA LEU A 184 -16.16 -25.00 40.63
C LEU A 184 -14.80 -25.40 41.20
N ALA A 185 -13.93 -25.98 40.38
CA ALA A 185 -12.56 -26.26 40.78
C ALA A 185 -11.79 -24.97 41.11
N LEU A 186 -11.88 -23.93 40.27
CA LEU A 186 -11.27 -22.64 40.57
C LEU A 186 -11.85 -22.01 41.84
N ARG A 187 -13.16 -22.17 42.10
CA ARG A 187 -13.81 -21.71 43.34
C ARG A 187 -13.23 -22.34 44.59
N SER A 188 -13.01 -23.65 44.57
CA SER A 188 -12.47 -24.38 45.71
C SER A 188 -10.97 -24.13 45.92
N PHE A 189 -10.21 -23.87 44.86
CA PHE A 189 -8.75 -23.72 44.93
C PHE A 189 -8.28 -22.37 45.45
N VAL A 190 -9.14 -21.36 45.48
CA VAL A 190 -8.74 -20.00 45.79
C VAL A 190 -8.90 -19.75 47.29
N GLN A 191 -8.00 -20.35 48.07
CA GLN A 191 -7.61 -19.85 49.40
C GLN A 191 -6.16 -19.28 49.39
N PHE A 192 -5.57 -19.05 48.22
CA PHE A 192 -4.16 -18.66 48.09
C PHE A 192 -3.96 -17.32 47.35
N PRO A 193 -2.81 -16.63 47.57
CA PRO A 193 -2.65 -15.17 47.76
C PRO A 193 -3.10 -14.20 46.65
N ASN A 194 -3.58 -14.69 45.51
CA ASN A 194 -4.08 -13.87 44.39
C ASN A 194 -5.61 -13.79 44.36
N ALA A 195 -6.23 -13.68 45.54
CA ALA A 195 -7.68 -13.63 45.73
C ALA A 195 -8.38 -12.63 44.79
N CYS A 196 -7.73 -11.50 44.49
CA CYS A 196 -8.28 -10.43 43.64
C CYS A 196 -8.44 -10.88 42.17
N GLN A 197 -7.46 -11.62 41.64
CA GLN A 197 -7.45 -12.01 40.23
C GLN A 197 -8.37 -13.20 39.97
N ALA A 198 -8.53 -14.06 40.98
CA ALA A 198 -9.54 -15.12 40.98
C ALA A 198 -10.96 -14.54 41.12
N HIS A 199 -11.20 -13.57 42.01
CA HIS A 199 -12.51 -12.91 42.14
C HIS A 199 -12.95 -12.22 40.84
N LEU A 200 -12.02 -11.57 40.13
CA LEU A 200 -12.33 -10.97 38.83
C LEU A 200 -12.65 -12.02 37.75
N ALA A 201 -12.05 -13.21 37.82
CA ALA A 201 -12.39 -14.33 36.95
C ALA A 201 -13.72 -15.01 37.36
N MET A 202 -14.16 -14.83 38.61
CA MET A 202 -15.38 -15.42 39.18
C MET A 202 -16.68 -14.69 38.83
N GLY A 203 -16.60 -13.51 38.19
CA GLY A 203 -17.78 -12.70 37.89
C GLY A 203 -18.47 -12.09 39.13
N GLY A 204 -17.83 -12.17 40.30
CA GLY A 204 -18.31 -11.57 41.53
C GLY A 204 -17.99 -10.08 41.56
N GLY A 205 -19.00 -9.24 41.31
CA GLY A 205 -18.92 -7.83 41.63
C GLY A 205 -18.75 -7.64 43.15
N PRO A 206 -18.08 -6.55 43.59
CA PRO A 206 -18.03 -6.22 45.00
C PRO A 206 -19.45 -5.83 45.46
N GLY A 207 -20.12 -6.69 46.23
CA GLY A 207 -21.09 -6.19 47.21
C GLY A 207 -20.31 -5.44 48.29
N PRO A 208 -20.76 -4.27 48.72
CA PRO A 208 -21.42 -4.24 50.03
C PRO A 208 -22.51 -3.16 50.11
N GLY A 209 -23.47 -3.32 51.00
CA GLY A 209 -24.41 -2.24 51.30
C GLY A 209 -25.76 -2.76 51.77
N THR A 210 -25.79 -3.14 53.04
CA THR A 210 -27.00 -3.27 53.84
C THR A 210 -27.88 -2.02 53.73
N ASP A 211 -29.16 -2.18 53.40
CA ASP A 211 -30.19 -1.15 53.63
C ASP A 211 -31.52 -1.76 54.12
N PHE A 212 -31.55 -1.94 55.45
CA PHE A 212 -32.58 -1.70 56.48
C PHE A 212 -34.10 -1.94 56.30
N THR A 213 -34.74 -2.13 55.14
CA THR A 213 -36.25 -2.05 55.09
C THR A 213 -37.01 -3.05 54.22
N SER A 214 -36.61 -4.33 54.14
CA SER A 214 -37.53 -5.34 53.60
C SER A 214 -37.62 -6.62 54.43
N ASP A 215 -38.87 -6.96 54.69
CA ASP A 215 -39.42 -7.84 55.69
C ASP A 215 -40.07 -9.03 54.99
N GLN A 216 -39.27 -10.04 54.62
CA GLN A 216 -39.78 -11.41 54.47
C GLN A 216 -38.74 -12.41 55.01
N ALA A 217 -39.18 -13.06 56.09
CA ALA A 217 -38.52 -14.12 56.83
C ALA A 217 -38.32 -15.36 55.96
N ASP A 218 -37.19 -16.04 56.15
CA ASP A 218 -37.11 -17.49 56.37
C ASP A 218 -35.63 -17.85 56.67
N PHE A 219 -35.33 -17.81 57.97
CA PHE A 219 -34.20 -18.49 58.64
C PHE A 219 -34.56 -19.98 58.85
N PRO A 220 -33.70 -20.81 59.45
CA PRO A 220 -32.23 -20.80 59.59
C PRO A 220 -31.66 -22.19 59.18
N ASP A 221 -30.35 -22.42 59.32
CA ASP A 221 -29.88 -23.52 60.16
C ASP A 221 -28.35 -23.61 60.19
N THR A 222 -27.85 -23.54 61.43
CA THR A 222 -26.57 -24.10 61.90
C THR A 222 -25.28 -23.43 61.44
N LEU A 223 -24.27 -23.22 62.29
CA LEU A 223 -24.05 -23.35 63.73
C LEU A 223 -22.66 -22.70 63.90
N PHE A 224 -22.49 -21.80 64.90
CA PHE A 224 -21.44 -21.83 65.94
C PHE A 224 -20.07 -22.44 65.55
N GLN A 225 -18.89 -21.85 65.76
CA GLN A 225 -18.30 -21.10 66.89
C GLN A 225 -16.91 -20.63 66.36
N GLU A 226 -16.47 -19.39 66.52
CA GLU A 226 -15.90 -18.82 67.76
C GLU A 226 -14.57 -19.48 68.16
N PHE A 227 -13.46 -18.73 68.06
CA PHE A 227 -12.45 -18.51 69.11
C PHE A 227 -11.28 -17.67 68.57
N GLU A 228 -11.40 -16.36 68.77
CA GLU A 228 -10.44 -15.43 69.40
C GLU A 228 -8.90 -15.58 69.22
N PRO A 229 -8.21 -14.48 68.84
CA PRO A 229 -6.80 -14.24 69.17
C PRO A 229 -6.64 -13.07 70.18
N PRO A 230 -5.50 -12.98 70.91
CA PRO A 230 -4.97 -11.64 71.16
C PRO A 230 -3.43 -11.50 71.13
N ALA A 231 -3.02 -10.46 70.39
CA ALA A 231 -2.11 -9.38 70.76
C ALA A 231 -0.57 -9.60 70.96
N PRO A 232 0.24 -8.55 70.69
CA PRO A 232 1.66 -8.64 70.36
C PRO A 232 2.59 -8.12 71.48
N ARG A 233 3.88 -8.44 71.38
CA ARG A 233 4.96 -7.72 72.09
C ARG A 233 6.16 -7.44 71.15
N PRO A 234 6.72 -6.22 71.17
CA PRO A 234 7.93 -5.85 70.42
C PRO A 234 9.19 -6.00 71.28
N GLY A 235 10.36 -6.09 70.64
CA GLY A 235 11.64 -5.97 71.34
C GLY A 235 12.85 -6.14 70.45
N LEU A 236 13.60 -5.04 70.28
CA LEU A 236 15.07 -4.91 70.22
C LEU A 236 15.85 -5.79 69.19
N ALA A 237 16.94 -5.37 68.57
CA ALA A 237 17.73 -4.15 68.50
C ALA A 237 18.66 -4.37 67.27
N GLY A 238 18.91 -3.36 66.44
CA GLY A 238 20.21 -2.69 66.47
C GLY A 238 20.96 -2.87 65.14
N GLY A 239 21.37 -1.76 64.51
CA GLY A 239 22.18 -1.75 63.30
C GLY A 239 21.89 -0.55 62.39
N ARG A 240 22.50 0.59 62.68
CA ARG A 240 22.38 1.87 61.95
C ARG A 240 23.23 1.90 60.65
N PRO A 241 22.94 2.84 59.73
CA PRO A 241 23.34 2.79 58.31
C PRO A 241 24.60 3.59 57.98
N GLY A 242 25.20 3.31 56.82
CA GLY A 242 26.26 4.10 56.19
C GLY A 242 26.24 3.96 54.66
N ASP A 243 26.20 5.11 53.99
CA ASP A 243 26.77 5.45 52.69
C ASP A 243 26.42 4.64 51.43
N ALA A 244 25.61 5.26 50.55
CA ALA A 244 26.04 5.62 49.18
C ALA A 244 24.89 6.29 48.42
N ALA A 245 24.88 7.62 48.44
CA ALA A 245 24.20 8.43 47.44
C ALA A 245 24.95 8.32 46.10
N LEU A 246 24.22 8.23 44.98
CA LEU A 246 24.43 9.01 43.74
C LEU A 246 23.60 8.42 42.58
N LEU A 247 23.24 9.31 41.65
CA LEU A 247 22.64 9.10 40.33
C LEU A 247 21.11 9.20 40.26
N SER A 248 20.62 10.39 40.62
CA SER A 248 19.57 11.06 39.84
C SER A 248 20.18 12.23 39.08
N ALA A 249 19.71 12.38 37.84
CA ALA A 249 19.76 13.57 36.99
C ALA A 249 21.04 13.93 36.24
N ALA A 250 20.77 14.29 34.99
CA ALA A 250 21.46 15.24 34.13
C ALA A 250 22.43 14.70 33.06
N TYR A 251 22.38 15.43 31.94
CA TYR A 251 23.25 15.39 30.76
C TYR A 251 22.94 14.25 29.79
N GLY A 252 22.37 14.50 28.60
CA GLY A 252 22.65 15.61 27.71
C GLY A 252 23.75 15.21 26.73
N ARG A 253 23.35 14.94 25.47
CA ARG A 253 24.09 15.34 24.27
C ARG A 253 25.49 14.70 24.06
N ARG A 254 25.60 13.69 23.18
CA ARG A 254 26.56 13.72 22.05
C ARG A 254 26.49 12.49 21.14
N ARG A 255 26.48 12.77 19.84
CA ARG A 255 26.86 11.90 18.71
C ARG A 255 28.37 11.63 18.75
N LEU A 256 28.79 10.38 18.51
CA LEU A 256 30.06 9.96 17.86
C LEU A 256 29.80 8.53 17.32
N LEU A 257 29.56 8.30 16.03
CA LEU A 257 30.55 7.96 14.98
C LEU A 257 31.61 6.92 15.40
N CYS A 258 31.44 5.65 14.99
CA CYS A 258 32.54 4.71 14.78
C CYS A 258 32.29 3.90 13.49
N ARG A 259 33.12 4.17 12.47
CA ARG A 259 33.47 3.28 11.34
C ARG A 259 34.30 2.11 11.91
N ALA A 260 34.00 0.85 11.61
CA ALA A 260 34.37 0.06 10.43
C ALA A 260 35.78 -0.58 10.52
N LEU A 261 35.78 -1.88 10.19
CA LEU A 261 36.87 -2.75 9.69
C LEU A 261 37.66 -3.60 10.70
N ASP A 262 37.39 -4.91 10.58
CA ASP A 262 38.32 -6.04 10.40
C ASP A 262 39.53 -6.18 11.33
N LEU A 263 39.60 -7.29 12.07
CA LEU A 263 40.65 -8.32 11.95
C LEU A 263 40.51 -9.42 13.04
N VAL A 264 40.17 -10.62 12.57
CA VAL A 264 40.74 -11.96 12.90
C VAL A 264 41.26 -12.23 14.33
N GLY A 265 40.67 -13.21 15.01
CA GLY A 265 41.33 -14.02 16.06
C GLY A 265 40.39 -14.49 17.20
N PRO A 266 40.44 -15.75 17.68
CA PRO A 266 39.24 -16.49 18.10
C PRO A 266 38.93 -16.58 19.61
N THR A 267 37.63 -16.81 19.87
CA THR A 267 36.85 -17.26 21.07
C THR A 267 37.52 -18.33 21.97
N PRO A 268 37.07 -18.62 23.24
CA PRO A 268 35.66 -18.64 23.67
C PRO A 268 35.30 -18.35 25.16
N ALA A 269 34.09 -17.83 25.38
CA ALA A 269 33.27 -18.09 26.58
C ALA A 269 31.77 -17.84 26.26
N THR A 270 31.05 -18.91 25.90
CA THR A 270 29.57 -19.04 25.84
C THR A 270 28.96 -18.94 27.26
N PRO A 271 27.62 -18.77 27.48
CA PRO A 271 26.50 -18.97 26.53
C PRO A 271 25.31 -17.96 26.64
N ALA A 272 24.62 -17.75 25.51
CA ALA A 272 23.16 -17.55 25.52
C ALA A 272 22.58 -18.26 24.28
N ALA A 273 21.67 -19.20 24.53
CA ALA A 273 21.22 -20.22 23.56
C ALA A 273 20.61 -19.63 22.26
N PRO A 274 21.02 -20.11 21.06
CA PRO A 274 20.44 -19.74 19.78
C PRO A 274 19.18 -20.58 19.52
N GLY A 275 18.05 -20.23 20.14
CA GLY A 275 16.84 -21.07 20.07
C GLY A 275 15.53 -20.35 19.72
N GLU A 276 15.41 -19.05 19.95
CA GLU A 276 14.11 -18.37 19.84
C GLU A 276 13.82 -17.85 18.44
N ARG A 277 13.26 -18.74 17.61
CA ARG A 277 12.86 -18.41 16.23
C ARG A 277 11.67 -17.44 16.11
N ASN A 278 10.95 -17.14 17.20
CA ASN A 278 9.75 -16.31 17.12
C ASN A 278 10.03 -14.84 17.52
N PRO A 279 9.93 -13.88 16.58
CA PRO A 279 10.25 -12.47 16.85
C PRO A 279 9.36 -11.84 17.92
N VAL A 280 8.12 -12.32 18.11
CA VAL A 280 7.22 -11.82 19.16
C VAL A 280 7.74 -12.17 20.56
N VAL A 281 8.29 -13.37 20.73
CA VAL A 281 8.79 -13.84 22.03
C VAL A 281 10.07 -13.11 22.38
N LEU A 282 10.99 -13.01 21.41
CA LEU A 282 12.25 -12.29 21.59
C LEU A 282 12.00 -10.81 21.94
N LEU A 283 11.07 -10.14 21.26
CA LEU A 283 10.73 -8.75 21.58
C LEU A 283 10.12 -8.59 22.97
N ASN A 284 9.22 -9.50 23.38
CA ASN A 284 8.62 -9.47 24.72
C ASN A 284 9.62 -9.77 25.85
N ARG A 285 10.72 -10.47 25.57
CA ARG A 285 11.81 -10.67 26.53
C ARG A 285 12.65 -9.42 26.71
N LEU A 286 12.92 -8.70 25.62
CA LEU A 286 13.70 -7.45 25.67
C LEU A 286 12.90 -6.30 26.29
N ARG A 287 11.59 -6.26 26.06
CA ARG A 287 10.67 -5.29 26.67
C ARG A 287 9.41 -6.03 27.13
N ALA A 288 9.25 -6.15 28.45
CA ALA A 288 8.02 -6.71 29.02
C ALA A 288 6.84 -5.74 28.87
N GLY A 289 5.62 -6.27 28.84
CA GLY A 289 4.40 -5.45 28.80
C GLY A 289 4.01 -4.87 27.44
N LEU A 290 4.66 -5.29 26.35
CA LEU A 290 4.32 -4.82 25.00
C LEU A 290 2.91 -5.27 24.58
N ARG A 291 2.14 -4.32 24.07
CA ARG A 291 0.78 -4.54 23.60
C ARG A 291 0.74 -4.38 22.08
N TYR A 292 0.01 -5.29 21.44
CA TYR A 292 -0.17 -5.30 19.99
C TYR A 292 -1.61 -4.94 19.65
N VAL A 293 -1.82 -4.07 18.67
CA VAL A 293 -3.15 -3.62 18.21
C VAL A 293 -3.38 -4.09 16.79
N CYS A 294 -4.59 -4.56 16.49
CA CYS A 294 -5.01 -4.86 15.12
C CYS A 294 -5.55 -3.57 14.49
N LEU A 295 -4.81 -2.98 13.53
CA LEU A 295 -5.20 -1.75 12.84
C LEU A 295 -6.20 -1.99 11.71
N ALA A 296 -6.06 -3.11 11.01
CA ALA A 296 -6.96 -3.51 9.95
C ALA A 296 -7.31 -4.98 10.07
N GLU A 297 -8.60 -5.26 10.10
CA GLU A 297 -9.17 -6.60 10.08
C GLU A 297 -10.02 -6.74 8.80
N PRO A 298 -9.91 -7.85 8.07
CA PRO A 298 -10.64 -7.99 6.82
C PRO A 298 -12.14 -8.14 7.07
N ALA A 299 -12.95 -7.27 6.45
CA ALA A 299 -14.40 -7.27 6.56
C ALA A 299 -15.06 -8.52 5.95
N GLU A 300 -14.38 -9.21 5.04
CA GLU A 300 -14.87 -10.45 4.43
C GLU A 300 -13.95 -11.63 4.73
N ARG A 301 -14.56 -12.80 5.02
CA ARG A 301 -13.86 -14.06 5.35
C ARG A 301 -12.84 -14.52 4.28
N ARG A 302 -12.89 -13.94 3.08
CA ARG A 302 -12.13 -14.32 1.88
C ARG A 302 -10.89 -13.45 1.58
N ALA A 303 -10.76 -12.24 2.11
CA ALA A 303 -9.62 -11.34 1.84
C ALA A 303 -8.74 -11.17 3.08
N ARG A 304 -7.96 -12.19 3.46
CA ARG A 304 -7.30 -12.25 4.78
C ARG A 304 -5.94 -11.53 4.83
N SER A 305 -5.89 -10.20 4.90
CA SER A 305 -4.68 -9.51 5.41
C SER A 305 -5.01 -8.79 6.71
N PHE A 306 -4.29 -9.15 7.77
CA PHE A 306 -4.33 -8.46 9.05
C PHE A 306 -3.14 -7.50 9.12
N VAL A 307 -3.37 -6.33 9.68
CA VAL A 307 -2.32 -5.36 9.99
C VAL A 307 -2.25 -5.24 11.50
N MET A 308 -1.08 -5.57 12.06
CA MET A 308 -0.81 -5.49 13.49
C MET A 308 0.24 -4.40 13.73
N ALA A 309 0.04 -3.61 14.78
CA ALA A 309 1.00 -2.62 15.25
C ALA A 309 1.44 -2.94 16.68
N VAL A 310 2.70 -2.64 17.02
CA VAL A 310 3.25 -2.70 18.38
C VAL A 310 3.92 -1.37 18.72
N SER A 311 3.65 -0.83 19.90
CA SER A 311 4.37 0.35 20.40
C SER A 311 5.50 -0.12 21.31
N VAL A 312 6.74 0.22 20.94
CA VAL A 312 7.97 -0.10 21.70
C VAL A 312 8.77 1.19 21.82
N ASP A 313 9.12 1.60 23.05
CA ASP A 313 9.94 2.79 23.35
C ASP A 313 9.43 4.08 22.68
N GLY A 314 8.11 4.27 22.67
CA GLY A 314 7.43 5.43 22.07
C GLY A 314 7.36 5.40 20.53
N ARG A 315 7.88 4.36 19.88
CA ARG A 315 7.77 4.15 18.43
C ARG A 315 6.74 3.07 18.12
N THR A 316 6.07 3.19 16.98
CA THR A 316 5.04 2.22 16.55
C THR A 316 5.52 1.46 15.32
N PHE A 317 5.55 0.13 15.42
CA PHE A 317 5.98 -0.77 14.36
C PHE A 317 4.79 -1.55 13.80
N GLU A 318 4.58 -1.47 12.50
CA GLU A 318 3.51 -2.17 11.80
C GLU A 318 4.04 -3.41 11.07
N GLY A 319 3.25 -4.48 11.06
CA GLY A 319 3.48 -5.69 10.29
C GLY A 319 2.18 -6.21 9.70
N SER A 320 2.26 -6.70 8.48
CA SER A 320 1.11 -7.25 7.75
C SER A 320 1.23 -8.76 7.62
N GLY A 321 0.12 -9.48 7.56
CA GLY A 321 0.18 -10.92 7.39
C GLY A 321 -1.17 -11.58 7.18
N ARG A 322 -1.14 -12.80 6.64
CA ARG A 322 -2.36 -13.58 6.36
C ARG A 322 -3.14 -14.03 7.61
N SER A 323 -2.54 -13.88 8.79
CA SER A 323 -3.14 -14.12 10.09
C SER A 323 -2.67 -13.06 11.07
N LYS A 324 -3.46 -12.78 12.12
CA LYS A 324 -3.03 -11.90 13.22
C LYS A 324 -1.67 -12.32 13.78
N LYS A 325 -1.37 -13.63 13.85
CA LYS A 325 -0.09 -14.17 14.31
C LYS A 325 1.09 -13.77 13.41
N LEU A 326 0.95 -13.89 12.09
CA LEU A 326 2.01 -13.51 11.13
C LEU A 326 2.21 -12.00 11.07
N ALA A 327 1.12 -11.23 11.04
CA ALA A 327 1.16 -9.78 11.09
C ALA A 327 1.87 -9.29 12.38
N ARG A 328 1.54 -9.90 13.52
CA ARG A 328 2.20 -9.65 14.81
C ARG A 328 3.70 -10.01 14.78
N GLY A 329 4.04 -11.14 14.16
CA GLY A 329 5.43 -11.56 13.95
C GLY A 329 6.24 -10.57 13.12
N GLN A 330 5.69 -10.08 12.01
CA GLN A 330 6.34 -9.05 11.19
C GLN A 330 6.48 -7.71 11.94
N ALA A 331 5.45 -7.29 12.69
CA ALA A 331 5.51 -6.07 13.48
C ALA A 331 6.62 -6.16 14.54
N ALA A 332 6.72 -7.31 15.21
CA ALA A 332 7.76 -7.57 16.19
C ALA A 332 9.16 -7.64 15.58
N GLN A 333 9.28 -8.28 14.41
CA GLN A 333 10.54 -8.36 13.67
C GLN A 333 11.02 -6.97 13.24
N ALA A 334 10.11 -6.10 12.78
CA ALA A 334 10.44 -4.71 12.45
C ALA A 334 10.93 -3.92 13.68
N ALA A 335 10.32 -4.13 14.85
CA ALA A 335 10.77 -3.52 16.10
C ALA A 335 12.15 -4.01 16.54
N LEU A 336 12.40 -5.33 16.50
CA LEU A 336 13.71 -5.93 16.80
C LEU A 336 14.81 -5.38 15.89
N GLN A 337 14.47 -5.23 14.62
CA GLN A 337 15.34 -4.75 13.55
C GLN A 337 15.74 -3.28 13.71
N GLU A 338 14.84 -2.43 14.18
CA GLU A 338 15.09 -0.99 14.29
C GLU A 338 15.63 -0.59 15.67
N LEU A 339 15.19 -1.24 16.75
CA LEU A 339 15.56 -0.86 18.11
C LEU A 339 16.77 -1.61 18.66
N PHE A 340 16.95 -2.88 18.30
CA PHE A 340 17.97 -3.75 18.88
C PHE A 340 19.01 -4.24 17.85
N ASP A 341 18.86 -3.83 16.59
CA ASP A 341 19.66 -4.27 15.44
C ASP A 341 19.71 -5.81 15.22
N ILE A 342 18.80 -6.58 15.84
CA ILE A 342 18.75 -8.04 15.69
C ILE A 342 18.16 -8.42 14.32
N GLN A 343 18.88 -9.25 13.55
CA GLN A 343 18.38 -9.84 12.30
C GLN A 343 17.97 -11.29 12.54
N MET A 344 16.69 -11.59 12.30
CA MET A 344 16.20 -12.97 12.31
C MET A 344 16.61 -13.68 11.00
N PRO A 345 17.16 -14.91 11.06
CA PRO A 345 17.48 -15.69 9.87
C PRO A 345 16.24 -15.93 9.01
N GLY A 346 16.33 -15.69 7.69
CA GLY A 346 15.22 -15.91 6.75
C GLY A 346 14.80 -14.68 5.94
N HIS A 347 15.46 -13.54 6.11
CA HIS A 347 15.25 -12.38 5.25
C HIS A 347 16.58 -11.72 4.89
N ALA A 348 16.91 -11.69 3.59
CA ALA A 348 18.07 -10.96 3.07
C ALA A 348 18.00 -9.47 3.50
N PRO A 349 19.14 -8.85 3.82
CA PRO A 349 19.18 -7.51 4.42
C PRO A 349 18.80 -6.46 3.37
N GLY A 350 17.52 -6.09 3.34
CA GLY A 350 17.04 -4.87 2.71
C GLY A 350 16.95 -3.71 3.71
N ARG A 351 17.91 -3.57 4.63
CA ARG A 351 17.95 -2.55 5.68
C ARG A 351 18.53 -1.23 5.16
N ALA A 352 17.63 -0.37 4.71
CA ALA A 352 17.62 1.05 5.00
C ALA A 352 16.15 1.49 4.81
N ARG A 353 15.29 1.14 5.78
CA ARG A 353 13.88 1.55 5.75
C ARG A 353 13.85 3.05 6.00
N ARG A 354 13.84 3.85 4.93
CA ARG A 354 13.50 5.27 5.01
C ARG A 354 12.14 5.35 5.70
N THR A 355 12.00 6.27 6.64
CA THR A 355 10.73 6.57 7.31
C THR A 355 9.62 6.60 6.26
N PRO A 356 8.51 5.87 6.47
CA PRO A 356 7.38 5.94 5.54
C PRO A 356 7.01 7.40 5.34
N MET A 357 6.66 7.76 4.10
CA MET A 357 6.19 9.10 3.80
C MET A 357 5.02 9.44 4.71
N PRO A 358 5.02 10.59 5.42
CA PRO A 358 3.86 11.02 6.18
C PRO A 358 2.65 11.09 5.26
N GLN A 359 1.54 10.46 5.65
CA GLN A 359 0.32 10.41 4.82
C GLN A 359 -0.19 11.83 4.52
N GLU A 360 -0.10 12.73 5.49
CA GLU A 360 -0.42 14.16 5.33
C GLU A 360 0.38 14.84 4.22
N PHE A 361 1.66 14.47 4.06
CA PHE A 361 2.51 15.00 3.00
C PHE A 361 2.04 14.46 1.64
N ALA A 362 1.70 13.17 1.53
CA ALA A 362 1.18 12.59 0.30
C ALA A 362 -0.15 13.25 -0.12
N ASP A 363 -1.04 13.49 0.83
CA ASP A 363 -2.32 14.17 0.61
C ASP A 363 -2.09 15.62 0.18
N SER A 364 -1.16 16.32 0.81
CA SER A 364 -0.77 17.69 0.42
C SER A 364 -0.25 17.76 -1.02
N ILE A 365 0.61 16.83 -1.42
CA ILE A 365 1.13 16.74 -2.80
C ILE A 365 -0.01 16.51 -3.80
N SER A 366 -0.94 15.60 -3.49
CA SER A 366 -2.12 15.34 -4.31
C SER A 366 -2.99 16.60 -4.46
N GLN A 367 -3.31 17.26 -3.35
CA GLN A 367 -4.12 18.47 -3.32
C GLN A 367 -3.48 19.61 -4.13
N LEU A 368 -2.18 19.85 -3.97
CA LEU A 368 -1.46 20.88 -4.73
C LEU A 368 -1.54 20.64 -6.23
N VAL A 369 -1.35 19.40 -6.68
CA VAL A 369 -1.39 19.06 -8.11
C VAL A 369 -2.82 19.19 -8.67
N THR A 370 -3.83 18.70 -7.95
CA THR A 370 -5.23 18.80 -8.36
C THR A 370 -5.73 20.25 -8.33
N GLN A 371 -5.35 21.04 -7.33
CA GLN A 371 -5.68 22.46 -7.25
C GLN A 371 -5.04 23.24 -8.39
N LYS A 372 -3.74 23.01 -8.66
CA LYS A 372 -3.05 23.66 -9.76
C LYS A 372 -3.66 23.29 -11.11
N PHE A 373 -4.11 22.04 -11.27
CA PHE A 373 -4.84 21.62 -12.47
C PHE A 373 -6.15 22.39 -12.65
N ARG A 374 -6.94 22.57 -11.58
CA ARG A 374 -8.17 23.36 -11.65
C ARG A 374 -7.87 24.80 -12.03
N GLU A 375 -6.88 25.42 -11.38
CA GLU A 375 -6.45 26.80 -11.66
C GLU A 375 -6.13 27.01 -13.13
N VAL A 376 -5.25 26.19 -13.72
CA VAL A 376 -4.83 26.34 -15.13
C VAL A 376 -5.89 25.90 -16.15
N THR A 377 -6.99 25.30 -15.71
CA THR A 377 -8.10 24.87 -16.59
C THR A 377 -9.36 25.69 -16.42
N THR A 378 -9.36 26.70 -15.55
CA THR A 378 -10.53 27.55 -15.24
C THR A 378 -11.12 28.20 -16.50
N ASP A 379 -10.28 28.72 -17.38
CA ASP A 379 -10.71 29.47 -18.58
C ASP A 379 -10.92 28.57 -19.82
N LEU A 380 -10.70 27.26 -19.68
CA LEU A 380 -10.85 26.33 -20.78
C LEU A 380 -12.27 25.79 -20.87
N THR A 381 -12.64 25.36 -22.07
CA THR A 381 -13.93 24.70 -22.26
C THR A 381 -14.05 23.48 -21.33
N PRO A 382 -15.26 23.16 -20.82
CA PRO A 382 -15.47 22.02 -19.92
C PRO A 382 -14.96 20.70 -20.48
N MET A 383 -14.87 20.58 -21.81
CA MET A 383 -14.26 19.43 -22.48
C MET A 383 -12.79 19.26 -22.12
N HIS A 384 -12.00 20.34 -22.07
CA HIS A 384 -10.57 20.31 -21.73
C HIS A 384 -10.32 20.24 -20.22
N ALA A 385 -11.25 20.70 -19.39
CA ALA A 385 -11.16 20.54 -17.94
C ALA A 385 -11.31 19.06 -17.48
N ARG A 386 -11.82 18.18 -18.34
CA ARG A 386 -11.97 16.74 -18.05
C ARG A 386 -10.65 16.00 -18.26
N HIS A 387 -10.27 15.22 -17.27
CA HIS A 387 -9.12 14.31 -17.35
C HIS A 387 -9.51 12.92 -16.85
N LYS A 388 -8.85 11.89 -17.41
CA LYS A 388 -8.96 10.50 -16.94
C LYS A 388 -7.73 10.06 -16.14
N ALA A 389 -6.59 10.66 -16.44
CA ALA A 389 -5.36 10.53 -15.69
C ALA A 389 -4.70 11.91 -15.60
N LEU A 390 -4.24 12.24 -14.40
CA LEU A 390 -3.53 13.45 -14.06
C LEU A 390 -2.18 13.06 -13.45
N ALA A 391 -1.12 13.76 -13.82
CA ALA A 391 0.18 13.59 -13.20
C ALA A 391 0.85 14.95 -13.03
N GLY A 392 1.60 15.10 -11.95
CA GLY A 392 2.36 16.30 -11.66
C GLY A 392 3.67 15.99 -10.95
N ILE A 393 4.67 16.84 -11.16
CA ILE A 393 5.93 16.79 -10.43
C ILE A 393 6.00 18.03 -9.55
N VAL A 394 6.16 17.80 -8.25
CA VAL A 394 6.25 18.82 -7.21
C VAL A 394 7.67 18.86 -6.69
N MET A 395 8.21 20.08 -6.54
CA MET A 395 9.50 20.34 -5.94
C MET A 395 9.30 20.78 -4.49
N THR A 396 10.14 20.29 -3.59
CA THR A 396 10.17 20.73 -2.19
C THR A 396 11.61 20.97 -1.75
N LYS A 397 11.77 21.72 -0.67
CA LYS A 397 13.00 21.74 0.11
C LYS A 397 12.80 20.84 1.35
N GLY A 398 13.40 19.66 1.35
CA GLY A 398 13.13 18.63 2.36
C GLY A 398 11.71 18.04 2.25
N LEU A 399 11.21 17.46 3.35
CA LEU A 399 9.85 16.89 3.44
C LEU A 399 8.86 17.89 4.06
N ASP A 400 8.97 19.17 3.70
CA ASP A 400 8.05 20.23 4.14
C ASP A 400 7.05 20.55 3.03
N ALA A 401 5.77 20.27 3.28
CA ALA A 401 4.68 20.56 2.34
C ALA A 401 4.46 22.07 2.13
N ARG A 402 4.87 22.93 3.08
CA ARG A 402 4.68 24.39 2.97
C ARG A 402 5.58 25.01 1.89
N GLN A 403 6.70 24.37 1.59
CA GLN A 403 7.66 24.80 0.57
C GLN A 403 7.47 24.05 -0.75
N ALA A 404 6.34 23.37 -0.92
CA ALA A 404 6.04 22.59 -2.09
C ALA A 404 5.55 23.47 -3.25
N GLN A 405 6.14 23.28 -4.42
CA GLN A 405 5.77 23.99 -5.65
C GLN A 405 5.53 22.99 -6.78
N VAL A 406 4.38 23.08 -7.42
CA VAL A 406 4.10 22.30 -8.64
C VAL A 406 4.96 22.84 -9.78
N VAL A 407 5.83 21.98 -10.32
CA VAL A 407 6.81 22.35 -11.35
C VAL A 407 6.34 21.97 -12.74
N ALA A 408 5.70 20.81 -12.84
CA ALA A 408 5.18 20.27 -14.08
C ALA A 408 3.83 19.61 -13.80
N LEU A 409 2.91 19.77 -14.74
CA LEU A 409 1.56 19.24 -14.65
C LEU A 409 1.17 18.70 -16.02
N SER A 410 0.42 17.60 -16.06
CA SER A 410 -0.02 17.03 -17.32
C SER A 410 -1.20 16.08 -17.17
N SER A 411 -1.94 15.90 -18.26
CA SER A 411 -3.02 14.92 -18.37
C SER A 411 -2.89 14.11 -19.65
N GLY A 412 -3.49 12.91 -19.70
CA GLY A 412 -3.60 12.11 -20.92
C GLY A 412 -3.39 10.61 -20.70
N THR A 413 -3.90 9.80 -21.63
CA THR A 413 -3.95 8.33 -21.51
C THR A 413 -3.72 7.59 -22.84
N LYS A 414 -3.24 8.29 -23.87
CA LYS A 414 -3.11 7.74 -25.23
C LYS A 414 -1.70 7.94 -25.79
N CYS A 415 -1.39 7.22 -26.85
CA CYS A 415 -0.14 7.32 -27.61
C CYS A 415 -0.44 7.70 -29.06
N ILE A 416 0.59 8.17 -29.76
CA ILE A 416 0.52 8.51 -31.18
C ILE A 416 0.15 7.30 -32.05
N SER A 417 -0.52 7.55 -33.17
CA SER A 417 -0.70 6.58 -34.26
C SER A 417 0.62 6.38 -35.02
N GLY A 418 0.88 5.17 -35.51
CA GLY A 418 2.06 4.84 -36.30
C GLY A 418 2.22 5.74 -37.54
N GLU A 419 1.11 6.08 -38.19
CA GLU A 419 1.04 6.93 -39.39
C GLU A 419 1.51 8.37 -39.18
N HIS A 420 1.52 8.84 -37.92
CA HIS A 420 1.90 10.21 -37.57
C HIS A 420 3.32 10.31 -36.97
N LEU A 421 4.08 9.22 -37.02
CA LEU A 421 5.46 9.21 -36.56
C LEU A 421 6.30 10.22 -37.35
N SER A 422 7.22 10.93 -36.66
CA SER A 422 8.10 11.92 -37.29
C SER A 422 9.57 11.54 -37.14
N ASP A 423 10.26 11.58 -38.26
CA ASP A 423 11.69 11.43 -38.49
C ASP A 423 12.47 12.66 -38.00
N GLN A 424 11.89 13.86 -38.17
CA GLN A 424 12.43 15.14 -37.69
C GLN A 424 12.21 15.41 -36.19
N GLY A 425 11.65 14.46 -35.45
CA GLY A 425 11.45 14.58 -34.01
C GLY A 425 10.41 15.63 -33.56
N LEU A 426 9.49 16.03 -34.44
CA LEU A 426 8.52 17.12 -34.24
C LEU A 426 7.27 16.71 -33.44
N VAL A 427 7.11 15.42 -33.15
CA VAL A 427 5.91 14.85 -32.48
C VAL A 427 6.22 14.25 -31.11
N VAL A 428 5.20 14.15 -30.26
CA VAL A 428 5.26 13.47 -28.95
C VAL A 428 4.64 12.08 -29.06
N ASN A 429 5.47 11.04 -29.04
CA ASN A 429 5.01 9.66 -29.22
C ASN A 429 4.07 9.14 -28.11
N ASP A 430 4.26 9.60 -26.87
CA ASP A 430 3.57 9.07 -25.71
C ASP A 430 3.02 10.20 -24.87
N CYS A 431 1.69 10.30 -24.87
CA CYS A 431 0.91 11.33 -24.24
C CYS A 431 0.20 10.84 -22.97
N HIS A 432 0.71 9.79 -22.30
CA HIS A 432 0.28 9.48 -20.94
C HIS A 432 0.79 10.53 -19.96
N ALA A 433 -0.08 10.92 -19.02
CA ALA A 433 0.19 11.97 -18.04
C ALA A 433 1.58 11.85 -17.40
N GLU A 434 1.93 10.72 -16.78
CA GLU A 434 3.23 10.54 -16.12
C GLU A 434 4.45 10.68 -17.06
N VAL A 435 4.29 10.36 -18.35
CA VAL A 435 5.37 10.52 -19.34
C VAL A 435 5.50 11.96 -19.79
N VAL A 436 4.37 12.64 -20.00
CA VAL A 436 4.31 14.06 -20.36
C VAL A 436 4.81 14.93 -19.22
N ALA A 437 4.41 14.64 -17.97
CA ALA A 437 4.93 15.28 -16.75
C ALA A 437 6.45 15.24 -16.71
N ARG A 438 7.07 14.09 -17.00
CA ARG A 438 8.54 14.00 -17.07
C ARG A 438 9.12 14.88 -18.18
N ARG A 439 8.52 14.92 -19.37
CA ARG A 439 9.02 15.78 -20.48
C ARG A 439 8.90 17.26 -20.13
N ALA A 440 7.78 17.65 -19.53
CA ALA A 440 7.55 18.97 -18.95
C ALA A 440 8.60 19.30 -17.87
N PHE A 441 8.95 18.33 -17.03
CA PHE A 441 10.04 18.47 -16.07
C PHE A 441 11.42 18.64 -16.73
N LEU A 442 11.71 17.97 -17.85
CA LEU A 442 12.95 18.24 -18.60
C LEU A 442 13.00 19.68 -19.10
N HIS A 443 11.88 20.19 -19.62
CA HIS A 443 11.76 21.59 -20.03
C HIS A 443 12.07 22.53 -18.86
N PHE A 444 11.59 22.22 -17.66
CA PHE A 444 11.95 22.96 -16.45
C PHE A 444 13.44 22.87 -16.12
N LEU A 445 14.06 21.70 -16.19
CA LEU A 445 15.50 21.55 -15.92
C LEU A 445 16.36 22.40 -16.89
N TYR A 446 16.01 22.43 -18.18
CA TYR A 446 16.67 23.33 -19.12
C TYR A 446 16.51 24.79 -18.73
N THR A 447 15.33 25.21 -18.28
CA THR A 447 15.08 26.61 -17.85
C THR A 447 15.91 26.95 -16.62
N GLN A 448 16.10 26.00 -15.71
CA GLN A 448 16.92 26.19 -14.51
C GLN A 448 18.42 26.28 -14.82
N LEU A 449 18.91 25.57 -15.84
CA LEU A 449 20.28 25.71 -16.33
C LEU A 449 20.48 27.04 -17.05
N GLU A 450 19.54 27.46 -17.89
CA GLU A 450 19.55 28.77 -18.55
C GLU A 450 19.53 29.91 -17.50
N LEU A 451 18.72 29.77 -16.44
CA LEU A 451 18.68 30.70 -15.32
C LEU A 451 20.01 30.77 -14.59
N HIS A 452 20.67 29.62 -14.37
CA HIS A 452 21.99 29.57 -13.74
C HIS A 452 23.08 30.28 -14.54
N LEU A 453 22.98 30.27 -15.87
CA LEU A 453 23.91 30.93 -16.80
C LEU A 453 23.57 32.38 -17.10
N SER A 454 22.48 32.91 -16.57
CA SER A 454 22.14 34.31 -16.77
C SER A 454 23.22 35.22 -16.16
N LYS A 455 23.38 36.43 -16.72
CA LYS A 455 24.40 37.39 -16.26
C LYS A 455 24.13 37.90 -14.84
N ARG A 456 22.91 37.74 -14.34
CA ARG A 456 22.48 38.25 -13.04
C ARG A 456 22.80 37.22 -11.96
N ARG A 457 23.60 37.62 -10.97
CA ARG A 457 23.99 36.75 -9.86
C ARG A 457 22.79 36.20 -9.09
N GLU A 458 21.77 37.04 -8.87
CA GLU A 458 20.53 36.67 -8.19
C GLU A 458 19.82 35.48 -8.85
N ASP A 459 19.83 35.41 -10.18
CA ASP A 459 19.20 34.34 -10.93
C ASP A 459 19.98 33.01 -10.77
N SER A 460 21.31 33.08 -10.71
CA SER A 460 22.14 31.92 -10.37
C SER A 460 21.84 31.40 -8.96
N GLU A 461 21.58 32.30 -8.02
CA GLU A 461 21.19 31.99 -6.64
C GLU A 461 19.78 31.39 -6.52
N ARG A 462 18.89 31.70 -7.46
CA ARG A 462 17.53 31.13 -7.56
C ARG A 462 17.48 29.79 -8.27
N SER A 463 18.48 29.48 -9.11
CA SER A 463 18.54 28.20 -9.81
C SER A 463 18.65 27.02 -8.85
N ILE A 464 17.97 25.93 -9.17
CA ILE A 464 18.08 24.66 -8.41
C ILE A 464 19.45 23.98 -8.55
N PHE A 465 20.32 24.45 -9.44
CA PHE A 465 21.62 23.84 -9.72
C PHE A 465 22.77 24.55 -8.99
N VAL A 466 23.81 23.77 -8.72
CA VAL A 466 25.13 24.22 -8.25
C VAL A 466 26.19 23.61 -9.15
N ARG A 467 27.18 24.40 -9.53
CA ARG A 467 28.35 23.93 -10.29
C ARG A 467 29.28 23.10 -9.40
N LEU A 468 29.70 21.94 -9.88
CA LEU A 468 30.67 21.08 -9.22
C LEU A 468 32.11 21.50 -9.51
N LYS A 469 33.02 21.26 -8.56
CA LYS A 469 34.47 21.53 -8.74
C LYS A 469 35.07 20.70 -9.88
N GLU A 470 34.62 19.46 -10.01
CA GLU A 470 35.07 18.49 -11.03
C GLU A 470 34.44 18.72 -12.41
N GLY A 471 33.55 19.71 -12.54
CA GLY A 471 32.78 19.97 -13.75
C GLY A 471 31.36 19.42 -13.67
N GLY A 472 30.46 20.01 -14.47
CA GLY A 472 29.04 19.71 -14.45
C GLY A 472 28.27 20.36 -13.30
N TYR A 473 27.01 19.98 -13.17
CA TYR A 473 26.04 20.58 -12.28
C TYR A 473 25.30 19.52 -11.47
N ARG A 474 25.09 19.78 -10.20
CA ARG A 474 24.25 18.96 -9.33
C ARG A 474 23.08 19.78 -8.80
N LEU A 475 22.03 19.10 -8.37
CA LEU A 475 20.95 19.76 -7.63
C LEU A 475 21.48 20.31 -6.30
N ARG A 476 20.95 21.45 -5.88
CA ARG A 476 21.17 21.98 -4.53
C ARG A 476 20.74 20.96 -3.50
N GLU A 477 21.46 20.98 -2.39
CA GLU A 477 21.11 20.19 -1.23
C GLU A 477 19.70 20.56 -0.76
N ASN A 478 18.96 19.56 -0.29
CA ASN A 478 17.56 19.63 0.13
C ASN A 478 16.51 19.75 -0.99
N ILE A 479 16.86 19.93 -2.26
CA ILE A 479 15.84 19.95 -3.33
C ILE A 479 15.40 18.52 -3.67
N LEU A 480 14.12 18.23 -3.50
CA LEU A 480 13.51 16.93 -3.74
C LEU A 480 12.37 17.05 -4.75
N PHE A 481 12.17 15.99 -5.55
CA PHE A 481 11.09 15.92 -6.53
C PHE A 481 10.14 14.76 -6.24
N HIS A 482 8.86 15.05 -6.28
CA HIS A 482 7.78 14.15 -5.92
C HIS A 482 6.83 13.99 -7.11
N LEU A 483 6.61 12.77 -7.58
CA LEU A 483 5.66 12.49 -8.65
C LEU A 483 4.31 12.15 -8.05
N TYR A 484 3.26 12.87 -8.45
CA TYR A 484 1.88 12.46 -8.24
C TYR A 484 1.31 11.87 -9.52
N VAL A 485 0.56 10.77 -9.40
CA VAL A 485 -0.26 10.21 -10.48
C VAL A 485 -1.64 9.87 -9.92
N SER A 486 -2.71 10.39 -10.52
CA SER A 486 -4.08 10.17 -10.00
C SER A 486 -4.54 8.72 -10.03
N THR A 487 -3.86 7.85 -10.79
CA THR A 487 -4.13 6.42 -10.84
C THR A 487 -2.83 5.62 -11.04
N SER A 488 -2.78 4.37 -10.56
CA SER A 488 -1.60 3.51 -10.72
C SER A 488 -1.11 3.48 -12.17
N PRO A 489 0.20 3.65 -12.44
CA PRO A 489 0.73 3.77 -13.79
C PRO A 489 0.39 2.54 -14.64
N CYS A 490 0.13 2.75 -15.93
CA CYS A 490 -0.21 1.62 -16.81
C CYS A 490 0.96 0.63 -16.91
N GLY A 491 0.64 -0.65 -17.10
CA GLY A 491 1.60 -1.74 -17.07
C GLY A 491 1.38 -2.63 -15.84
N ASP A 492 2.46 -3.24 -15.35
CA ASP A 492 2.41 -4.27 -14.31
C ASP A 492 1.91 -3.75 -12.95
N ALA A 493 2.11 -2.46 -12.66
CA ALA A 493 1.60 -1.85 -11.43
C ALA A 493 0.06 -1.80 -11.34
N ARG A 494 -0.64 -1.82 -12.49
CA ARG A 494 -2.11 -1.79 -12.57
C ARG A 494 -2.74 -3.18 -12.71
N LEU A 495 -1.95 -4.22 -12.98
CA LEU A 495 -2.46 -5.60 -13.15
C LEU A 495 -2.90 -6.25 -11.84
N HIS A 496 -2.64 -5.60 -10.71
CA HIS A 496 -3.02 -6.15 -9.42
C HIS A 496 -4.54 -6.09 -9.24
N SER A 497 -5.19 -7.24 -9.43
CA SER A 497 -6.56 -7.43 -8.97
C SER A 497 -6.52 -7.47 -7.44
N PRO A 498 -7.34 -6.70 -6.71
CA PRO A 498 -7.36 -6.72 -5.24
C PRO A 498 -7.56 -8.12 -4.63
N TYR A 499 -7.92 -9.11 -5.44
CA TYR A 499 -8.08 -10.52 -5.11
C TYR A 499 -6.80 -11.38 -5.22
N GLU A 500 -5.67 -10.84 -5.71
CA GLU A 500 -4.48 -11.63 -6.04
C GLU A 500 -3.30 -11.51 -5.05
N ILE A 501 -3.32 -10.55 -4.12
CA ILE A 501 -2.27 -10.37 -3.07
C ILE A 501 -2.20 -11.60 -2.14
N THR A 502 -3.27 -12.40 -2.05
CA THR A 502 -3.46 -13.46 -1.04
C THR A 502 -2.96 -14.85 -1.44
N THR A 503 -2.50 -15.07 -2.67
CA THR A 503 -1.94 -16.38 -3.05
C THR A 503 -0.44 -16.31 -3.05
N ASP A 504 0.13 -16.60 -1.89
CA ASP A 504 1.55 -16.91 -1.72
C ASP A 504 2.03 -17.95 -2.75
N LEU A 505 3.33 -17.91 -2.97
CA LEU A 505 4.24 -18.61 -3.90
C LEU A 505 4.10 -20.15 -4.07
N HIS A 506 3.00 -20.81 -3.66
CA HIS A 506 2.94 -22.27 -3.52
C HIS A 506 1.72 -22.97 -4.17
N SER A 507 0.86 -22.27 -4.94
CA SER A 507 -0.31 -22.91 -5.56
C SER A 507 -0.25 -22.93 -7.10
N SER A 508 -0.24 -24.15 -7.64
CA SER A 508 -0.10 -24.59 -9.04
C SER A 508 -1.24 -24.16 -9.99
N LYS A 509 -1.56 -22.87 -10.10
CA LYS A 509 -2.39 -22.31 -11.18
C LYS A 509 -1.48 -21.56 -12.17
N HIS A 510 -0.88 -22.33 -13.07
CA HIS A 510 0.44 -22.08 -13.65
C HIS A 510 0.49 -21.18 -14.91
N LEU A 511 -0.63 -20.71 -15.46
CA LEU A 511 -0.63 -20.03 -16.78
C LEU A 511 -0.69 -18.50 -16.70
N VAL A 512 -1.65 -17.92 -15.96
CA VAL A 512 -1.80 -16.45 -15.82
C VAL A 512 -0.63 -15.84 -15.02
N ARG A 513 0.00 -16.66 -14.17
CA ARG A 513 1.11 -16.27 -13.31
C ARG A 513 2.43 -16.08 -14.07
N LYS A 514 2.59 -16.71 -15.25
CA LYS A 514 3.85 -16.69 -16.03
C LYS A 514 4.25 -15.28 -16.46
N PHE A 515 3.30 -14.38 -16.70
CA PHE A 515 3.58 -13.04 -17.25
C PHE A 515 3.54 -11.90 -16.23
N ARG A 516 3.42 -12.19 -14.93
CA ARG A 516 3.56 -11.14 -13.90
C ARG A 516 5.00 -10.66 -13.84
N GLY A 517 5.21 -9.36 -13.63
CA GLY A 517 6.55 -8.75 -13.63
C GLY A 517 7.12 -8.47 -15.02
N HIS A 518 6.60 -9.10 -16.08
CA HIS A 518 7.08 -8.92 -17.45
C HIS A 518 6.96 -7.45 -17.89
N LEU A 519 7.85 -7.06 -18.79
CA LEU A 519 7.75 -5.82 -19.53
C LEU A 519 6.47 -5.83 -20.36
N ARG A 520 5.86 -4.64 -20.50
CA ARG A 520 4.59 -4.48 -21.18
C ARG A 520 4.62 -3.33 -22.16
N THR A 521 3.81 -3.42 -23.19
CA THR A 521 3.69 -2.41 -24.23
C THR A 521 2.27 -1.89 -24.28
N LYS A 522 2.14 -0.61 -24.60
CA LYS A 522 0.86 0.06 -24.79
C LYS A 522 0.27 -0.38 -26.11
N ILE A 523 -1.04 -0.56 -26.09
CA ILE A 523 -1.80 -0.85 -27.30
C ILE A 523 -2.05 0.49 -27.99
N GLU A 524 -1.70 0.59 -29.27
CA GLU A 524 -2.03 1.75 -30.10
C GLU A 524 -3.55 2.00 -30.10
N SER A 525 -3.96 3.27 -30.09
CA SER A 525 -5.38 3.68 -29.96
C SER A 525 -6.10 3.25 -28.67
N GLY A 526 -5.42 2.56 -27.75
CA GLY A 526 -5.95 2.10 -26.47
C GLY A 526 -5.31 2.75 -25.24
N GLU A 527 -5.88 2.48 -24.07
CA GLU A 527 -5.34 2.91 -22.75
C GLU A 527 -4.63 1.77 -21.99
N GLY A 528 -4.73 0.55 -22.52
CA GLY A 528 -4.27 -0.69 -21.90
C GLY A 528 -2.83 -1.05 -22.24
N THR A 529 -2.37 -2.18 -21.70
CA THR A 529 -1.04 -2.73 -22.00
C THR A 529 -1.10 -4.24 -22.20
N VAL A 530 -0.21 -4.78 -23.02
CA VAL A 530 -0.01 -6.22 -23.27
C VAL A 530 1.42 -6.62 -22.88
N PRO A 531 1.69 -7.86 -22.44
CA PRO A 531 3.05 -8.34 -22.23
C PRO A 531 3.87 -8.29 -23.54
N VAL A 532 5.17 -8.02 -23.45
CA VAL A 532 6.08 -8.12 -24.60
C VAL A 532 6.15 -9.58 -25.06
N ARG A 533 5.91 -9.83 -26.34
CA ARG A 533 6.01 -11.16 -26.97
C ARG A 533 7.44 -11.38 -27.49
N GLY A 534 8.11 -12.46 -27.05
CA GLY A 534 9.32 -13.06 -27.66
C GLY A 534 10.56 -12.18 -27.87
N PRO A 535 11.75 -12.77 -28.12
CA PRO A 535 12.94 -12.02 -28.48
C PRO A 535 12.91 -11.74 -30.00
N SER A 536 12.48 -10.54 -30.42
CA SER A 536 12.88 -9.81 -31.65
C SER A 536 11.78 -8.87 -32.21
N ALA A 537 11.10 -8.09 -31.37
CA ALA A 537 10.25 -6.99 -31.85
C ALA A 537 11.10 -5.73 -32.10
N VAL A 538 12.06 -5.80 -33.02
CA VAL A 538 12.65 -4.58 -33.60
C VAL A 538 11.55 -3.98 -34.48
N GLN A 539 11.12 -2.77 -34.17
CA GLN A 539 10.19 -2.03 -35.03
C GLN A 539 11.02 -1.40 -36.16
N THR A 540 10.60 -1.59 -37.40
CA THR A 540 11.16 -0.89 -38.55
C THR A 540 10.32 0.35 -38.87
N TRP A 541 10.92 1.34 -39.51
CA TRP A 541 10.26 2.61 -39.81
C TRP A 541 9.16 2.44 -40.87
N ASP A 542 9.51 1.76 -41.94
CA ASP A 542 8.63 1.37 -43.05
C ASP A 542 7.46 0.49 -42.57
N GLY A 543 7.72 -0.52 -41.74
CA GLY A 543 6.70 -1.42 -41.20
C GLY A 543 5.63 -0.64 -40.45
N VAL A 544 6.05 0.26 -39.54
CA VAL A 544 5.12 1.11 -38.79
C VAL A 544 4.30 2.03 -39.71
N LEU A 545 4.92 2.62 -40.73
CA LEU A 545 4.21 3.49 -41.68
C LEU A 545 3.24 2.71 -42.59
N LEU A 546 3.54 1.45 -42.89
CA LEU A 546 2.67 0.53 -43.64
C LEU A 546 1.54 -0.06 -42.78
N GLY A 547 1.43 0.34 -41.51
CA GLY A 547 0.34 -0.04 -40.61
C GLY A 547 0.71 -1.09 -39.55
N GLU A 548 1.99 -1.46 -39.40
CA GLU A 548 2.41 -2.23 -38.24
C GLU A 548 2.19 -1.43 -36.95
N GLN A 549 1.71 -2.11 -35.92
CA GLN A 549 1.34 -1.46 -34.67
C GLN A 549 2.56 -0.81 -34.00
N LEU A 550 2.46 0.48 -33.68
CA LEU A 550 3.51 1.21 -32.98
C LEU A 550 3.60 0.78 -31.50
N ILE A 551 4.66 0.05 -31.16
CA ILE A 551 4.89 -0.52 -29.84
C ILE A 551 5.61 0.47 -28.92
N THR A 552 4.92 0.95 -27.88
CA THR A 552 5.48 1.86 -26.86
C THR A 552 5.51 1.19 -25.48
N MET A 553 6.64 1.23 -24.77
CA MET A 553 6.75 0.63 -23.42
C MET A 553 5.76 1.23 -22.41
N SER A 554 5.31 0.44 -21.45
CA SER A 554 4.37 0.85 -20.41
C SER A 554 4.97 1.90 -19.46
N CYS A 555 4.11 2.65 -18.78
CA CYS A 555 4.55 3.67 -17.85
C CYS A 555 5.26 3.07 -16.62
N THR A 556 4.80 1.91 -16.15
CA THR A 556 5.48 1.18 -15.06
C THR A 556 6.93 0.85 -15.44
N ASP A 557 7.16 0.38 -16.68
CA ASP A 557 8.50 0.06 -17.18
C ASP A 557 9.36 1.32 -17.33
N LYS A 558 8.76 2.43 -17.77
CA LYS A 558 9.44 3.72 -17.90
C LYS A 558 9.83 4.30 -16.54
N ILE A 559 8.97 4.22 -15.54
CA ILE A 559 9.28 4.66 -14.17
C ILE A 559 10.40 3.80 -13.58
N ALA A 560 10.34 2.47 -13.73
CA ALA A 560 11.42 1.57 -13.31
C ALA A 560 12.76 1.95 -13.97
N ARG A 561 12.73 2.30 -15.26
CA ARG A 561 13.90 2.81 -15.97
C ARG A 561 14.41 4.14 -15.39
N TRP A 562 13.54 5.08 -15.04
CA TRP A 562 13.95 6.35 -14.43
C TRP A 562 14.54 6.18 -13.03
N ASN A 563 14.13 5.14 -12.30
CA ASN A 563 14.71 4.81 -11.01
C ASN A 563 16.16 4.28 -11.10
N VAL A 564 16.65 3.95 -12.29
CA VAL A 564 18.04 3.57 -12.51
C VAL A 564 18.79 4.68 -13.25
N LEU A 565 18.25 5.18 -14.35
CA LEU A 565 18.92 6.15 -15.23
C LEU A 565 18.73 7.62 -14.84
N GLY A 566 17.81 7.89 -13.92
CA GLY A 566 17.34 9.23 -13.61
C GLY A 566 16.30 9.76 -14.60
N LEU A 567 15.65 10.85 -14.22
CA LEU A 567 14.61 11.52 -14.99
C LEU A 567 15.16 12.33 -16.16
N GLN A 568 16.38 12.87 -16.05
CA GLN A 568 17.00 13.84 -16.95
C GLN A 568 17.22 13.29 -18.37
N GLY A 569 17.48 12.00 -18.51
CA GLY A 569 17.77 11.35 -19.78
C GLY A 569 19.18 11.64 -20.34
N ALA A 570 19.47 11.08 -21.52
CA ALA A 570 20.82 11.06 -22.09
C ALA A 570 21.40 12.45 -22.39
N LEU A 571 20.60 13.38 -22.93
CA LEU A 571 21.12 14.69 -23.33
C LEU A 571 21.50 15.54 -22.12
N LEU A 572 20.63 15.64 -21.12
CA LEU A 572 20.95 16.42 -19.91
C LEU A 572 22.06 15.79 -19.08
N SER A 573 22.28 14.46 -19.14
CA SER A 573 23.38 13.82 -18.41
C SER A 573 24.79 14.24 -18.87
N HIS A 574 24.91 14.99 -19.98
CA HIS A 574 26.15 15.67 -20.34
C HIS A 574 26.53 16.78 -19.36
N PHE A 575 25.53 17.45 -18.78
CA PHE A 575 25.74 18.60 -17.91
C PHE A 575 25.46 18.29 -16.45
N VAL A 576 24.44 17.47 -16.18
CA VAL A 576 23.89 17.29 -14.83
C VAL A 576 24.04 15.86 -14.32
N GLU A 577 24.28 15.73 -13.02
CA GLU A 577 24.18 14.45 -12.32
C GLU A 577 22.75 13.86 -12.43
N PRO A 578 22.60 12.53 -12.33
CA PRO A 578 21.30 11.89 -12.40
C PRO A 578 20.28 12.40 -11.38
N VAL A 579 19.13 12.88 -11.86
CA VAL A 579 18.04 13.41 -11.03
C VAL A 579 17.00 12.33 -10.80
N TYR A 580 16.67 12.04 -9.54
CA TYR A 580 15.74 10.98 -9.17
C TYR A 580 14.50 11.51 -8.45
N LEU A 581 13.40 10.74 -8.52
CA LEU A 581 12.22 10.97 -7.71
C LEU A 581 12.48 10.55 -6.26
N GLN A 582 12.16 11.42 -5.32
CA GLN A 582 12.16 11.11 -3.91
C GLN A 582 10.90 10.32 -3.50
N SER A 583 9.75 10.61 -4.12
CA SER A 583 8.51 9.85 -3.90
C SER A 583 7.64 9.72 -5.13
N ILE A 584 6.75 8.74 -5.08
CA ILE A 584 5.65 8.53 -6.03
C ILE A 584 4.35 8.38 -5.22
N VAL A 585 3.46 9.34 -5.35
CA VAL A 585 2.13 9.36 -4.73
C VAL A 585 1.10 8.91 -5.76
N VAL A 586 0.26 7.95 -5.40
CA VAL A 586 -0.74 7.36 -6.30
C VAL A 586 -2.15 7.61 -5.77
N GLY A 587 -2.97 8.34 -6.53
CA GLY A 587 -4.31 8.75 -6.13
C GLY A 587 -5.32 7.60 -6.01
N SER A 588 -5.35 6.68 -6.97
CA SER A 588 -6.31 5.57 -7.03
C SER A 588 -5.67 4.28 -7.53
N LEU A 589 -6.32 3.14 -7.25
CA LEU A 589 -5.77 1.79 -7.52
C LEU A 589 -4.37 1.61 -6.89
N HIS A 590 -4.15 2.23 -5.73
CA HIS A 590 -2.85 2.35 -5.08
C HIS A 590 -2.47 1.08 -4.30
N HIS A 591 -2.18 -0.01 -5.00
CA HIS A 591 -1.46 -1.12 -4.37
C HIS A 591 0.02 -0.76 -4.25
N THR A 592 0.36 0.17 -3.36
CA THR A 592 1.72 0.68 -3.14
C THR A 592 2.71 -0.44 -2.84
N GLY A 593 2.28 -1.47 -2.09
CA GLY A 593 3.09 -2.68 -1.85
C GLY A 593 3.36 -3.49 -3.12
N HIS A 594 2.39 -3.60 -4.04
CA HIS A 594 2.62 -4.24 -5.34
C HIS A 594 3.56 -3.39 -6.20
N LEU A 595 3.30 -2.09 -6.30
CA LEU A 595 4.17 -1.15 -7.00
C LEU A 595 5.63 -1.22 -6.48
N ALA A 596 5.81 -1.26 -5.15
CA ALA A 596 7.13 -1.40 -4.52
C ALA A 596 7.84 -2.69 -4.95
N ARG A 597 7.13 -3.82 -4.94
CA ARG A 597 7.66 -5.12 -5.37
C ARG A 597 8.02 -5.12 -6.84
N VAL A 598 7.14 -4.61 -7.69
CA VAL A 598 7.37 -4.51 -9.14
C VAL A 598 8.60 -3.67 -9.44
N MET A 599 8.74 -2.50 -8.81
CA MET A 599 9.91 -1.64 -8.99
C MET A 599 11.19 -2.30 -8.47
N SER A 600 11.14 -2.97 -7.32
CA SER A 600 12.31 -3.62 -6.72
C SER A 600 12.78 -4.82 -7.54
N HIS A 601 11.86 -5.71 -7.92
CA HIS A 601 12.15 -6.91 -8.73
C HIS A 601 12.80 -6.57 -10.06
N ARG A 602 12.42 -5.44 -10.66
CA ARG A 602 12.97 -4.94 -11.92
C ARG A 602 14.40 -4.42 -11.81
N MET A 603 14.84 -4.01 -10.63
CA MET A 603 16.18 -3.45 -10.40
C MET A 603 17.16 -4.46 -9.79
N GLU A 604 16.66 -5.57 -9.23
CA GLU A 604 17.45 -6.55 -8.49
C GLU A 604 18.64 -7.11 -9.27
N GLY A 605 18.48 -7.36 -10.58
CA GLY A 605 19.51 -7.96 -11.44
C GLY A 605 20.47 -6.99 -12.13
N VAL A 606 20.39 -5.68 -11.87
CA VAL A 606 21.18 -4.68 -12.61
C VAL A 606 22.66 -4.71 -12.22
N GLY A 607 22.99 -5.05 -10.97
CA GLY A 607 24.37 -5.11 -10.48
C GLY A 607 24.93 -3.74 -10.04
N GLN A 608 26.25 -3.62 -10.00
CA GLN A 608 26.97 -2.41 -9.59
C GLN A 608 26.82 -1.30 -10.63
N LEU A 609 26.55 -0.08 -10.18
CA LEU A 609 26.39 1.10 -11.03
C LEU A 609 27.56 2.08 -10.82
N PRO A 610 27.89 2.92 -11.82
CA PRO A 610 28.84 4.02 -11.65
C PRO A 610 28.45 4.93 -10.48
N ALA A 611 29.42 5.60 -9.85
CA ALA A 611 29.22 6.35 -8.60
C ALA A 611 28.09 7.41 -8.65
N SER A 612 27.85 8.02 -9.81
CA SER A 612 26.79 9.02 -9.99
C SER A 612 25.39 8.42 -10.17
N TYR A 613 25.28 7.12 -10.48
CA TYR A 613 24.02 6.41 -10.67
C TYR A 613 23.72 5.51 -9.49
N ARG A 614 22.43 5.35 -9.15
CA ARG A 614 22.01 4.49 -8.04
C ARG A 614 20.69 3.80 -8.31
N HIS A 615 20.43 2.73 -7.56
CA HIS A 615 19.14 2.06 -7.49
C HIS A 615 18.16 2.90 -6.68
N ASN A 616 17.43 3.81 -7.34
CA ASN A 616 16.49 4.68 -6.65
C ASN A 616 15.26 3.89 -6.16
N ARG A 617 15.01 3.96 -4.85
CA ARG A 617 13.81 3.43 -4.22
C ARG A 617 12.98 4.61 -3.68
N PRO A 618 12.08 5.18 -4.49
CA PRO A 618 11.27 6.31 -4.06
C PRO A 618 10.31 5.87 -2.94
N LEU A 619 9.94 6.81 -2.08
CA LEU A 619 8.87 6.62 -1.11
C LEU A 619 7.55 6.45 -1.87
N LEU A 620 6.78 5.41 -1.58
CA LEU A 620 5.51 5.13 -2.25
C LEU A 620 4.37 5.35 -1.26
N SER A 621 3.39 6.16 -1.64
CA SER A 621 2.20 6.41 -0.82
C SER A 621 0.94 6.42 -1.66
N GLY A 622 -0.17 5.97 -1.04
CA GLY A 622 -1.50 6.30 -1.52
C GLY A 622 -1.91 7.68 -1.02
N VAL A 623 -3.11 8.11 -1.38
CA VAL A 623 -3.79 9.27 -0.79
C VAL A 623 -4.92 8.78 0.10
N SER A 624 -5.30 9.56 1.12
CA SER A 624 -6.38 9.21 2.04
C SER A 624 -7.73 9.18 1.33
N ASP A 625 -7.99 10.16 0.46
CA ASP A 625 -9.21 10.26 -0.34
C ASP A 625 -8.94 9.91 -1.81
N ALA A 626 -9.12 8.64 -2.15
CA ALA A 626 -8.93 8.17 -3.51
C ALA A 626 -10.04 8.69 -4.44
N GLU A 627 -9.66 9.30 -5.55
CA GLU A 627 -10.62 9.69 -6.59
C GLU A 627 -11.35 8.46 -7.15
N ALA A 628 -12.68 8.56 -7.21
CA ALA A 628 -13.51 7.52 -7.81
C ALA A 628 -13.18 7.38 -9.30
N ARG A 629 -13.06 6.14 -9.77
CA ARG A 629 -12.85 5.84 -11.20
C ARG A 629 -14.03 6.39 -12.00
N GLN A 630 -13.77 7.34 -12.89
CA GLN A 630 -14.78 7.85 -13.82
C GLN A 630 -14.89 6.91 -15.03
N PRO A 631 -15.99 6.15 -15.18
CA PRO A 631 -16.22 5.36 -16.39
C PRO A 631 -16.47 6.30 -17.57
N GLY A 632 -15.86 6.01 -18.72
CA GLY A 632 -16.05 6.81 -19.92
C GLY A 632 -14.89 6.74 -20.91
N LYS A 633 -15.15 7.26 -22.11
CA LYS A 633 -14.13 7.43 -23.16
C LYS A 633 -13.06 8.41 -22.65
N SER A 634 -11.78 8.07 -22.85
CA SER A 634 -10.70 9.02 -22.58
C SER A 634 -10.73 10.17 -23.58
N PRO A 635 -10.39 11.39 -23.12
CA PRO A 635 -10.13 12.50 -24.01
C PRO A 635 -9.07 12.14 -25.08
N PRO A 636 -9.23 12.59 -26.34
CA PRO A 636 -8.25 12.36 -27.40
C PRO A 636 -7.05 13.32 -27.34
N PHE A 637 -6.96 14.17 -26.32
CA PHE A 637 -5.90 15.13 -26.14
C PHE A 637 -5.13 14.88 -24.83
N SER A 638 -3.95 15.49 -24.74
CA SER A 638 -3.10 15.54 -23.56
C SER A 638 -2.74 16.99 -23.29
N MET A 639 -2.75 17.37 -22.02
CA MET A 639 -2.43 18.73 -21.61
C MET A 639 -1.10 18.72 -20.90
N ASN A 640 -0.34 19.80 -21.02
CA ASN A 640 0.89 19.98 -20.25
C ASN A 640 1.09 21.44 -19.85
N TRP A 641 1.58 21.63 -18.64
CA TRP A 641 1.98 22.91 -18.09
C TRP A 641 3.31 22.78 -17.36
N VAL A 642 4.12 23.82 -17.44
CA VAL A 642 5.43 23.92 -16.79
C VAL A 642 5.48 25.26 -16.07
N VAL A 643 6.00 25.27 -14.84
CA VAL A 643 6.19 26.50 -14.09
C VAL A 643 7.01 27.52 -14.88
N GLY A 644 6.58 28.79 -14.86
CA GLY A 644 7.19 29.87 -15.63
C GLY A 644 6.78 29.93 -17.11
N SER A 645 6.01 28.97 -17.62
CA SER A 645 5.36 29.12 -18.93
C SER A 645 4.06 29.92 -18.78
N ALA A 646 3.80 30.83 -19.72
CA ALA A 646 2.56 31.61 -19.74
C ALA A 646 1.32 30.70 -19.89
N ASP A 647 1.35 29.80 -20.88
CA ASP A 647 0.17 29.04 -21.26
C ASP A 647 0.28 27.53 -21.05
N LEU A 648 -0.88 26.94 -20.80
CA LEU A 648 -1.16 25.51 -20.88
C LEU A 648 -1.14 25.08 -22.36
N GLU A 649 -0.42 24.00 -22.68
CA GLU A 649 -0.35 23.48 -24.05
C GLU A 649 -1.22 22.22 -24.18
N ILE A 650 -2.05 22.19 -25.22
CA ILE A 650 -2.92 21.06 -25.57
C ILE A 650 -2.35 20.34 -26.80
N ILE A 651 -2.10 19.05 -26.66
CA ILE A 651 -1.54 18.16 -27.68
C ILE A 651 -2.62 17.16 -28.07
N ASN A 652 -2.87 16.97 -29.37
CA ASN A 652 -3.67 15.87 -29.85
C ASN A 652 -2.87 14.57 -29.68
N ALA A 653 -3.37 13.63 -28.88
CA ALA A 653 -2.61 12.44 -28.52
C ALA A 653 -2.43 11.46 -29.69
N THR A 654 -3.30 11.52 -30.71
CA THR A 654 -3.21 10.70 -31.92
C THR A 654 -2.11 11.19 -32.86
N THR A 655 -1.94 12.50 -33.01
CA THR A 655 -0.93 13.09 -33.92
C THR A 655 0.37 13.49 -33.21
N GLY A 656 0.35 13.61 -31.88
CA GLY A 656 1.47 14.07 -31.09
C GLY A 656 1.85 15.54 -31.30
N ARG A 657 0.97 16.34 -31.94
CA ARG A 657 1.16 17.77 -32.26
C ARG A 657 0.15 18.64 -31.49
N ARG A 658 0.41 19.95 -31.43
CA ARG A 658 -0.53 20.91 -30.86
C ARG A 658 -1.83 20.94 -31.66
N SER A 659 -2.92 21.42 -31.07
CA SER A 659 -4.20 21.61 -31.77
C SER A 659 -4.09 22.54 -33.00
N CYS A 660 -3.12 23.45 -33.04
CA CYS A 660 -2.80 24.30 -34.18
C CYS A 660 -1.90 23.64 -35.25
N GLY A 661 -1.59 22.34 -35.13
CA GLY A 661 -0.70 21.60 -36.04
C GLY A 661 0.81 21.79 -35.79
N GLY A 662 1.19 22.81 -35.02
CA GLY A 662 2.59 23.08 -34.67
C GLY A 662 3.22 22.00 -33.76
N PRO A 663 4.56 21.90 -33.72
CA PRO A 663 5.26 21.01 -32.80
C PRO A 663 5.02 21.42 -31.35
N SER A 664 4.97 20.46 -30.44
CA SER A 664 4.88 20.74 -29.00
C SER A 664 6.21 21.21 -28.45
N ARG A 665 6.20 22.09 -27.43
CA ARG A 665 7.40 22.43 -26.63
C ARG A 665 8.09 21.21 -26.01
N LEU A 666 7.35 20.11 -25.89
CA LEU A 666 7.82 18.85 -25.37
C LEU A 666 8.26 17.87 -26.46
N CYS A 667 8.31 18.20 -27.75
CA CYS A 667 8.79 17.27 -28.78
C CYS A 667 10.32 17.03 -28.66
N LYS A 668 10.87 16.11 -29.46
CA LYS A 668 12.32 15.82 -29.39
C LYS A 668 13.13 17.00 -29.90
N HIS A 669 12.69 17.57 -31.03
CA HIS A 669 13.34 18.69 -31.71
C HIS A 669 13.49 19.91 -30.81
N VAL A 670 12.43 20.34 -30.11
CA VAL A 670 12.50 21.52 -29.23
C VAL A 670 13.44 21.28 -28.05
N LEU A 671 13.38 20.12 -27.40
CA LEU A 671 14.28 19.80 -26.28
C LEU A 671 15.75 19.69 -26.74
N SER A 672 16.00 19.17 -27.94
CA SER A 672 17.35 19.06 -28.48
C SER A 672 17.91 20.42 -28.93
N ALA A 673 17.09 21.31 -29.46
CA ALA A 673 17.49 22.68 -29.77
C ALA A 673 17.90 23.45 -28.49
N ARG A 674 17.17 23.26 -27.37
CA ARG A 674 17.58 23.82 -26.06
C ARG A 674 18.89 23.24 -25.57
N TRP A 675 19.09 21.95 -25.76
CA TRP A 675 20.35 21.29 -25.42
C TRP A 675 21.53 21.84 -26.23
N ALA A 676 21.37 21.98 -27.53
CA ALA A 676 22.38 22.51 -28.45
C ALA A 676 22.85 23.91 -28.03
N ARG A 677 21.91 24.82 -27.72
CA ARG A 677 22.22 26.17 -27.22
C ARG A 677 23.02 26.19 -25.91
N LEU A 678 22.85 25.17 -25.07
CA LEU A 678 23.55 25.05 -23.80
C LEU A 678 24.88 24.31 -23.91
N TYR A 679 25.02 23.41 -24.89
CA TYR A 679 26.22 22.57 -25.05
C TYR A 679 27.50 23.41 -25.15
N GLY A 680 27.50 24.46 -25.98
CA GLY A 680 28.65 25.36 -26.10
C GLY A 680 28.93 26.20 -24.85
N ARG A 681 27.94 26.45 -23.98
CA ARG A 681 28.07 27.32 -22.80
C ARG A 681 28.40 26.56 -21.51
N LEU A 682 27.94 25.31 -21.41
CA LEU A 682 28.08 24.48 -20.20
C LEU A 682 29.27 23.51 -20.28
N SER A 683 29.79 23.24 -21.47
CA SER A 683 30.93 22.34 -21.63
C SER A 683 32.17 22.94 -20.98
N THR A 684 32.79 22.18 -20.08
CA THR A 684 34.03 22.57 -19.38
C THR A 684 35.25 22.51 -20.30
N ARG A 685 35.17 21.72 -21.38
CA ARG A 685 36.12 21.73 -22.48
C ARG A 685 35.56 22.63 -23.58
N THR A 686 36.37 23.54 -24.09
CA THR A 686 36.13 24.17 -25.40
C THR A 686 35.98 23.05 -26.42
N PRO A 687 34.80 22.87 -27.04
CA PRO A 687 34.61 21.84 -28.04
C PRO A 687 35.55 22.14 -29.21
N SER A 688 36.36 21.17 -29.62
CA SER A 688 37.02 21.29 -30.92
C SER A 688 35.94 21.29 -32.01
N PRO A 689 36.17 21.88 -33.20
CA PRO A 689 35.17 21.94 -34.27
C PRO A 689 34.57 20.58 -34.68
N GLY A 690 35.24 19.46 -34.38
CA GLY A 690 34.75 18.10 -34.60
C GLY A 690 34.05 17.42 -33.40
N ASP A 691 34.05 18.04 -32.22
CA ASP A 691 33.51 17.42 -30.98
C ASP A 691 32.01 17.72 -30.76
N THR A 692 31.43 18.61 -31.58
CA THR A 692 30.01 18.97 -31.46
C THR A 692 29.17 18.01 -32.29
N PRO A 693 28.28 17.22 -31.68
CA PRO A 693 27.45 16.27 -32.42
C PRO A 693 26.52 17.01 -33.37
N SER A 694 26.43 16.53 -34.61
CA SER A 694 25.60 17.13 -35.65
C SER A 694 24.17 16.57 -35.60
N MET A 695 24.04 15.30 -35.23
CA MET A 695 22.77 14.58 -35.18
C MET A 695 22.29 14.33 -33.75
N TYR A 696 20.96 14.26 -33.59
CA TYR A 696 20.34 13.97 -32.30
C TYR A 696 20.72 12.58 -31.73
N CYS A 697 20.93 11.58 -32.59
CA CYS A 697 21.40 10.26 -32.19
C CYS A 697 22.83 10.30 -31.65
N GLU A 698 23.75 11.00 -32.33
CA GLU A 698 25.15 11.20 -31.92
C GLU A 698 25.23 11.89 -30.56
N ALA A 699 24.48 12.98 -30.38
CA ALA A 699 24.45 13.70 -29.12
C ALA A 699 24.00 12.82 -27.95
N LYS A 700 23.07 11.89 -28.18
CA LYS A 700 22.72 10.90 -27.15
C LYS A 700 23.81 9.88 -26.93
N LEU A 701 24.44 9.38 -27.98
CA LEU A 701 25.48 8.36 -27.90
C LEU A 701 26.72 8.89 -27.18
N GLY A 702 27.04 10.18 -27.30
CA GLY A 702 28.11 10.84 -26.56
C GLY A 702 27.95 10.81 -25.04
N ALA A 703 26.74 10.56 -24.51
CA ALA A 703 26.53 10.35 -23.08
C ALA A 703 26.90 8.91 -22.66
N HIS A 704 28.18 8.54 -22.80
CA HIS A 704 28.66 7.15 -22.68
C HIS A 704 28.23 6.45 -21.39
N THR A 705 28.37 7.11 -20.24
CA THR A 705 27.98 6.56 -18.93
C THR A 705 26.48 6.25 -18.87
N TYR A 706 25.64 7.16 -19.36
CA TYR A 706 24.18 6.94 -19.44
C TYR A 706 23.84 5.77 -20.36
N GLN A 707 24.52 5.66 -21.50
CA GLN A 707 24.30 4.57 -22.46
C GLN A 707 24.71 3.21 -21.90
N SER A 708 25.86 3.15 -21.21
CA SER A 708 26.36 1.93 -20.56
C SER A 708 25.37 1.43 -19.50
N VAL A 709 24.95 2.29 -18.57
CA VAL A 709 23.96 1.92 -17.53
C VAL A 709 22.62 1.52 -18.17
N LYS A 710 22.22 2.18 -19.26
CA LYS A 710 20.99 1.81 -19.99
C LYS A 710 21.08 0.41 -20.58
N GLN A 711 22.22 0.03 -21.14
CA GLN A 711 22.44 -1.32 -21.67
C GLN A 711 22.46 -2.36 -20.54
N GLN A 712 23.12 -2.05 -19.42
CA GLN A 712 23.14 -2.91 -18.23
C GLN A 712 21.72 -3.18 -17.69
N LEU A 713 20.89 -2.14 -17.58
CA LEU A 713 19.48 -2.27 -17.20
C LEU A 713 18.71 -3.19 -18.15
N PHE A 714 18.89 -3.03 -19.46
CA PHE A 714 18.17 -3.86 -20.44
C PHE A 714 18.62 -5.32 -20.41
N LYS A 715 19.92 -5.57 -20.25
CA LYS A 715 20.46 -6.91 -20.03
C LYS A 715 19.89 -7.53 -18.75
N ALA A 716 19.73 -6.73 -17.68
CA ALA A 716 19.13 -7.20 -16.44
C ALA A 716 17.66 -7.62 -16.61
N PHE A 717 16.85 -6.87 -17.36
CA PHE A 717 15.47 -7.28 -17.67
C PHE A 717 15.42 -8.60 -18.44
N GLN A 718 16.28 -8.76 -19.43
CA GLN A 718 16.38 -10.00 -20.21
C GLN A 718 16.82 -11.18 -19.34
N LYS A 719 17.88 -11.00 -18.53
CA LYS A 719 18.39 -12.02 -17.61
C LYS A 719 17.37 -12.44 -16.56
N ALA A 720 16.54 -11.50 -16.09
CA ALA A 720 15.46 -11.77 -15.14
C ALA A 720 14.21 -12.39 -15.79
N GLY A 721 14.24 -12.71 -17.10
CA GLY A 721 13.11 -13.30 -17.81
C GLY A 721 11.91 -12.36 -17.95
N LEU A 722 12.11 -11.04 -17.82
CA LEU A 722 11.02 -10.06 -17.91
C LEU A 722 10.68 -9.67 -19.35
N GLY A 723 11.43 -10.15 -20.34
CA GLY A 723 11.31 -9.81 -21.74
C GLY A 723 12.32 -8.74 -22.20
N THR A 724 12.33 -8.47 -23.50
CA THR A 724 13.27 -7.52 -24.13
C THR A 724 12.65 -6.13 -24.20
N TRP A 725 13.43 -5.10 -23.85
CA TRP A 725 12.97 -3.71 -24.00
C TRP A 725 12.81 -3.33 -25.47
N VAL A 726 11.59 -2.99 -25.88
CA VAL A 726 11.28 -2.59 -27.25
C VAL A 726 11.72 -1.15 -27.51
N ARG A 727 12.50 -0.96 -28.58
CA ARG A 727 12.99 0.36 -29.03
C ARG A 727 12.16 0.83 -30.22
N LYS A 728 12.14 2.15 -30.42
CA LYS A 728 11.61 2.78 -31.64
C LYS A 728 12.60 2.60 -32.79
N PRO A 729 12.16 2.71 -34.05
CA PRO A 729 13.04 2.70 -35.21
C PRO A 729 14.16 3.76 -35.06
N PRO A 730 15.41 3.44 -35.43
CA PRO A 730 16.55 4.35 -35.29
C PRO A 730 16.39 5.67 -36.06
N GLU A 731 15.69 5.64 -37.20
CA GLU A 731 15.40 6.76 -38.11
C GLU A 731 14.73 7.92 -37.37
N GLN A 732 13.89 7.62 -36.37
CA GLN A 732 13.26 8.62 -35.51
C GLN A 732 14.27 9.53 -34.76
N GLN A 733 15.54 9.15 -34.70
CA GLN A 733 16.60 9.89 -34.03
C GLN A 733 17.67 10.45 -34.98
N GLN A 734 17.55 10.19 -36.28
CA GLN A 734 18.49 10.62 -37.31
C GLN A 734 18.04 11.96 -37.92
N PHE A 735 17.91 12.98 -37.07
CA PHE A 735 17.64 14.35 -37.51
C PHE A 735 18.71 15.29 -36.98
N LEU A 736 18.95 16.36 -37.75
CA LEU A 736 19.96 17.37 -37.43
C LEU A 736 19.57 18.18 -36.19
N LEU A 737 20.57 18.49 -35.38
CA LEU A 737 20.42 19.43 -34.29
C LEU A 737 20.38 20.86 -34.85
N THR A 738 19.37 21.62 -34.46
CA THR A 738 19.34 23.07 -34.63
C THR A 738 20.32 23.69 -33.63
N LEU A 739 21.56 23.91 -34.09
CA LEU A 739 22.64 24.55 -33.33
C LEU A 739 22.43 26.06 -33.18
#